data_AF-A0A2P2IBM6-F1
#
_entry.id   AF-A0A2P2IBM6-F1
#
_cell.length_a   1.000
_cell.length_b   1.000
_cell.length_c   1.000
_cell.angle_alpha   90.00
_cell.angle_beta   90.00
_cell.angle_gamma   90.00
#
_symmetry.space_group_name_H-M   'P 1'
#
loop_
_entity.id
_entity.type
_entity.pdbx_description
1 polymer ?
#
loop_
_entity_poly.entity_id
_entity_poly.type
_entity_poly.pdbx_seq_one_letter_code
_entity_poly.pdbx_strand_id
1 'polypeptide(L)'
;ADHRMNCNCLEYLLHELILRTSLLRESDASDVLTIRQEDPDAVCIGASAAKDGATAQMAVPNLILRAQTTVLSILKTLSNKNQESVLPVMNLLISGKSRDLLLTAAAASGKLFIYAQKFVKFNQQSLEPQPGETEQMAKSRALMFDITFLLLCHIAQVYGIDVVVGEESETFVENWMRRHMPEKGRVKMIASHGRTDNSGLIDVMQQVNAQDMLTKYGQAYWSNVCKAAPQIMQTVTSQVIHESASLQDATDLLDRMCSHLCSLPICFTAWTCSYLHEVSGAHATKVDALLNHLQNKLASQEPKLTLGSFKDRSMLMSQIVDNMIMITREPNILPKKHENDSSSCGFFSSLISDMQGSDIDDMDTNSGDNELSGQLIEVWNQVFRNSGLLSHSGLRSFQRLLRLGGHKWFVSALIERGMSMVFKADLNRAMDIIYGVFQIDIQQCCTSLLVHTFPYYLDEPGSLVLCSYRRIGALACLTVQILVAAWAASLSLTQQGMAAVSPSHVNTNTGGWPSRKRSFSIMSGEVAEDQLLKQIGILQVDPSSIRGLSSSSVSIMVAMQTLLIKLCRVVPKGVVSPVSELVVSLLEQFVVAPSIVAPLLTLLPSNLLPILVALHPPSTFTPCHLLALALPVPHSSFPSPLAPAQESAARRAAAKLLCTHRNFVHAALSVDMD
;
A
#
# COMPACT_ATOMS: atom_id res chain seq x y z
N ALA A 1 -10.63 -2.30 -9.15
CA ALA A 1 -10.07 -3.17 -10.21
C ALA A 1 -10.92 -3.08 -11.46
N ASP A 2 -12.23 -3.16 -11.31
CA ASP A 2 -13.22 -3.25 -12.38
C ASP A 2 -13.16 -2.11 -13.40
N HIS A 3 -13.08 -0.86 -12.93
CA HIS A 3 -12.91 0.31 -13.80
C HIS A 3 -11.57 0.29 -14.57
N ARG A 4 -10.49 -0.21 -13.94
CA ARG A 4 -9.16 -0.27 -14.57
C ARG A 4 -9.03 -1.40 -15.60
N MET A 5 -9.80 -2.47 -15.43
CA MET A 5 -9.72 -3.69 -16.23
C MET A 5 -10.93 -3.87 -17.16
N ASN A 6 -11.87 -2.92 -17.13
CA ASN A 6 -13.16 -3.01 -17.80
C ASN A 6 -13.82 -4.40 -17.63
N CYS A 7 -13.88 -4.87 -16.37
CA CYS A 7 -14.31 -6.23 -16.02
C CYS A 7 -15.12 -6.22 -14.72
N ASN A 8 -16.22 -6.96 -14.62
CA ASN A 8 -17.05 -7.01 -13.40
C ASN A 8 -16.52 -8.02 -12.37
N CYS A 9 -15.28 -7.83 -11.89
CA CYS A 9 -14.65 -8.79 -10.99
C CYS A 9 -15.46 -9.04 -9.70
N LEU A 10 -16.25 -8.05 -9.25
CA LEU A 10 -17.10 -8.20 -8.07
C LEU A 10 -18.19 -9.25 -8.29
N GLU A 11 -18.92 -9.20 -9.41
CA GLU A 11 -19.98 -10.18 -9.70
C GLU A 11 -19.44 -11.60 -9.80
N TYR A 12 -18.28 -11.79 -10.44
CA TYR A 12 -17.63 -13.10 -10.51
C TYR A 12 -17.15 -13.60 -9.15
N LEU A 13 -16.63 -12.69 -8.30
CA LEU A 13 -16.26 -13.04 -6.93
C LEU A 13 -17.49 -13.47 -6.11
N LEU A 14 -18.59 -12.71 -6.20
CA LEU A 14 -19.84 -13.04 -5.52
C LEU A 14 -20.38 -14.39 -5.99
N HIS A 15 -20.37 -14.64 -7.29
CA HIS A 15 -20.79 -15.91 -7.87
C HIS A 15 -19.96 -17.10 -7.35
N GLU A 16 -18.63 -16.95 -7.24
CA GLU A 16 -17.76 -18.00 -6.68
C GLU A 16 -18.01 -18.20 -5.17
N LEU A 17 -18.26 -17.12 -4.43
CA LEU A 17 -18.57 -17.17 -2.99
C LEU A 17 -19.95 -17.78 -2.69
N ILE A 18 -20.90 -17.66 -3.60
CA ILE A 18 -22.22 -18.32 -3.52
C ILE A 18 -22.08 -19.80 -3.87
N LEU A 19 -21.59 -20.11 -5.07
CA LEU A 19 -21.67 -21.46 -5.62
C LEU A 19 -20.63 -22.43 -5.09
N ARG A 20 -19.41 -21.97 -4.78
CA ARG A 20 -18.30 -22.87 -4.41
C ARG A 20 -18.04 -22.94 -2.92
N THR A 21 -18.24 -21.84 -2.21
CA THR A 21 -17.91 -21.78 -0.77
C THR A 21 -19.14 -21.67 0.12
N SER A 22 -20.32 -21.35 -0.43
CA SER A 22 -21.55 -21.08 0.31
C SER A 22 -21.37 -20.08 1.46
N LEU A 23 -20.39 -19.18 1.32
CA LEU A 23 -20.05 -18.16 2.33
C LEU A 23 -21.03 -16.99 2.30
N LEU A 24 -21.72 -16.80 1.17
CA LEU A 24 -22.73 -15.75 0.96
C LEU A 24 -24.03 -16.37 0.44
N ARG A 25 -25.16 -15.80 0.86
CA ARG A 25 -26.47 -16.11 0.25
C ARG A 25 -26.66 -15.26 -1.00
N GLU A 26 -27.53 -15.72 -1.89
CA GLU A 26 -27.92 -14.96 -3.10
C GLU A 26 -28.52 -13.58 -2.74
N SER A 27 -29.23 -13.48 -1.61
CA SER A 27 -29.73 -12.19 -1.09
C SER A 27 -28.60 -11.22 -0.79
N ASP A 28 -27.54 -11.68 -0.13
CA ASP A 28 -26.42 -10.84 0.28
C ASP A 28 -25.65 -10.32 -0.95
N ALA A 29 -25.50 -11.16 -1.97
CA ALA A 29 -24.90 -10.76 -3.24
C ALA A 29 -25.76 -9.75 -4.01
N SER A 30 -27.09 -9.92 -3.99
CA SER A 30 -28.03 -8.99 -4.61
C SER A 30 -27.98 -7.62 -3.95
N ASP A 31 -27.90 -7.57 -2.62
CA ASP A 31 -27.78 -6.32 -1.87
C ASP A 31 -26.46 -5.60 -2.23
N VAL A 32 -25.35 -6.33 -2.30
CA VAL A 32 -24.04 -5.80 -2.71
C VAL A 32 -24.06 -5.24 -4.13
N LEU A 33 -24.72 -5.92 -5.07
CA LEU A 33 -24.84 -5.45 -6.45
C LEU A 33 -25.77 -4.23 -6.57
N THR A 34 -26.81 -4.14 -5.74
CA THR A 34 -27.73 -3.00 -5.71
C THR A 34 -27.01 -1.75 -5.23
N ILE A 35 -26.25 -1.84 -4.13
CA ILE A 35 -25.40 -0.74 -3.63
C ILE A 35 -24.41 -0.28 -4.71
N ARG A 36 -23.88 -1.22 -5.50
CA ARG A 36 -22.96 -0.89 -6.59
C ARG A 36 -23.65 -0.13 -7.73
N GLN A 37 -24.92 -0.36 -7.99
CA GLN A 37 -25.64 0.40 -9.03
C GLN A 37 -25.91 1.85 -8.62
N GLU A 38 -25.91 2.14 -7.32
CA GLU A 38 -26.05 3.49 -6.77
C GLU A 38 -24.73 4.29 -6.79
N ASP A 39 -23.59 3.65 -7.06
CA ASP A 39 -22.28 4.31 -7.14
C ASP A 39 -22.09 4.99 -8.52
N PRO A 40 -21.94 6.33 -8.58
CA PRO A 40 -21.79 7.05 -9.84
C PRO A 40 -20.49 6.71 -10.60
N ASP A 41 -19.49 6.13 -9.92
CA ASP A 41 -18.23 5.67 -10.52
C ASP A 41 -18.24 4.17 -10.86
N ALA A 42 -19.33 3.46 -10.57
CA ALA A 42 -19.45 2.05 -10.93
C ALA A 42 -19.47 1.88 -12.45
N VAL A 43 -18.80 0.83 -12.93
CA VAL A 43 -18.86 0.45 -14.36
C VAL A 43 -20.34 0.19 -14.69
N CYS A 44 -20.92 1.05 -15.52
CA CYS A 44 -22.33 1.01 -15.87
C CYS A 44 -22.59 -0.20 -16.77
N ILE A 45 -23.10 -1.29 -16.20
CA ILE A 45 -23.48 -2.50 -16.94
C ILE A 45 -24.94 -2.35 -17.34
N GLY A 46 -25.17 -1.54 -18.37
CA GLY A 46 -26.47 -1.48 -19.03
C GLY A 46 -26.42 -2.23 -20.35
N ALA A 47 -27.42 -3.07 -20.62
CA ALA A 47 -27.74 -3.63 -21.94
C ALA A 47 -28.02 -2.57 -23.04
N SER A 48 -27.68 -1.29 -22.79
CA SER A 48 -27.92 -0.13 -23.66
C SER A 48 -26.69 0.28 -24.49
N ALA A 49 -25.53 -0.36 -24.35
CA ALA A 49 -24.36 -0.09 -25.19
C ALA A 49 -24.44 -0.68 -26.61
N ALA A 50 -25.65 -0.94 -27.12
CA ALA A 50 -25.89 -1.47 -28.47
C ALA A 50 -26.20 -0.38 -29.51
N LYS A 51 -26.11 0.92 -29.18
CA LYS A 51 -26.52 1.99 -30.10
C LYS A 51 -25.46 2.93 -30.66
N ASP A 52 -24.22 2.90 -30.20
CA ASP A 52 -23.16 3.67 -30.87
C ASP A 52 -21.91 2.82 -31.06
N GLY A 53 -21.41 2.80 -32.30
CA GLY A 53 -20.42 1.86 -32.84
C GLY A 53 -18.99 1.94 -32.29
N ALA A 54 -18.81 2.14 -30.99
CA ALA A 54 -17.53 2.01 -30.29
C ALA A 54 -17.56 0.76 -29.41
N THR A 55 -17.18 -0.39 -29.98
CA THR A 55 -17.10 -1.67 -29.26
C THR A 55 -15.95 -1.68 -28.24
N ALA A 56 -16.15 -1.13 -27.05
CA ALA A 56 -15.36 -1.44 -25.87
C ALA A 56 -15.85 -2.78 -25.28
N GLN A 57 -15.55 -3.89 -25.97
CA GLN A 57 -15.85 -5.22 -25.46
C GLN A 57 -15.09 -5.44 -24.14
N MET A 58 -15.84 -5.63 -23.06
CA MET A 58 -15.35 -5.95 -21.72
C MET A 58 -14.38 -7.14 -21.74
N ALA A 59 -13.41 -7.15 -20.83
CA ALA A 59 -12.51 -8.29 -20.69
C ALA A 59 -13.31 -9.50 -20.17
N VAL A 60 -13.66 -10.44 -21.05
CA VAL A 60 -14.42 -11.64 -20.69
C VAL A 60 -13.52 -12.55 -19.83
N PRO A 61 -13.87 -12.91 -18.59
CA PRO A 61 -13.01 -13.75 -17.74
C PRO A 61 -12.65 -15.10 -18.36
N ASN A 62 -13.55 -15.69 -19.15
CA ASN A 62 -13.25 -16.89 -19.92
C ASN A 62 -12.13 -16.69 -20.96
N LEU A 63 -12.05 -15.50 -21.58
CA LEU A 63 -10.93 -15.14 -22.46
C LEU A 63 -9.63 -14.97 -21.65
N ILE A 64 -9.71 -14.35 -20.46
CA ILE A 64 -8.54 -14.17 -19.56
C ILE A 64 -7.98 -15.54 -19.15
N LEU A 65 -8.84 -16.47 -18.72
CA LEU A 65 -8.46 -17.83 -18.35
C LEU A 65 -7.84 -18.59 -19.52
N ARG A 66 -8.44 -18.51 -20.72
CA ARG A 66 -7.88 -19.12 -21.93
C ARG A 66 -6.54 -18.51 -22.35
N ALA A 67 -6.33 -17.22 -22.10
CA ALA A 67 -5.09 -16.54 -22.44
C ALA A 67 -3.91 -16.92 -21.51
N GLN A 68 -4.14 -17.56 -20.36
CA GLN A 68 -3.07 -17.94 -19.42
C GLN A 68 -2.01 -18.85 -20.06
N THR A 69 -2.40 -19.77 -20.95
CA THR A 69 -1.44 -20.63 -21.66
C THR A 69 -0.58 -19.83 -22.63
N THR A 70 -1.17 -18.85 -23.31
CA THR A 70 -0.47 -17.94 -24.22
C THR A 70 0.53 -17.05 -23.46
N VAL A 71 0.18 -16.58 -22.26
CA VAL A 71 1.08 -15.83 -21.38
C VAL A 71 2.33 -16.66 -21.05
N LEU A 72 2.18 -17.94 -20.70
CA LEU A 72 3.36 -18.79 -20.44
C LEU A 72 4.23 -18.99 -21.69
N SER A 73 3.62 -19.12 -22.87
CA SER A 73 4.36 -19.24 -24.14
C SER A 73 5.13 -17.95 -24.47
N ILE A 74 4.49 -16.80 -24.33
CA ILE A 74 5.12 -15.49 -24.55
C ILE A 74 6.28 -15.30 -23.58
N LEU A 75 6.13 -15.64 -22.31
CA LEU A 75 7.19 -15.50 -21.31
C LEU A 75 8.42 -16.36 -21.63
N LYS A 76 8.23 -17.55 -22.22
CA LYS A 76 9.33 -18.37 -22.75
C LYS A 76 10.05 -17.66 -23.88
N THR A 77 9.32 -17.06 -24.83
CA THR A 77 9.91 -16.27 -25.93
C THR A 77 10.67 -15.05 -25.41
N LEU A 78 10.12 -14.31 -24.43
CA LEU A 78 10.78 -13.17 -23.77
C LEU A 78 12.04 -13.57 -22.98
N SER A 79 12.25 -14.86 -22.74
CA SER A 79 13.47 -15.36 -22.10
C SER A 79 14.59 -15.66 -23.11
N ASN A 80 14.32 -15.53 -24.41
CA ASN A 80 15.34 -15.63 -25.44
C ASN A 80 16.29 -14.43 -25.39
N LYS A 81 17.58 -14.68 -25.63
CA LYS A 81 18.61 -13.64 -25.69
C LYS A 81 18.60 -12.88 -27.02
N ASN A 82 18.02 -13.44 -28.08
CA ASN A 82 17.96 -12.78 -29.38
C ASN A 82 16.80 -11.75 -29.44
N GLN A 83 17.14 -10.46 -29.47
CA GLN A 83 16.18 -9.35 -29.52
C GLN A 83 15.29 -9.38 -30.77
N GLU A 84 15.79 -9.85 -31.92
CA GLU A 84 15.00 -9.93 -33.16
C GLU A 84 13.87 -10.95 -33.05
N SER A 85 14.12 -12.07 -32.35
CA SER A 85 13.10 -13.11 -32.12
C SER A 85 11.98 -12.67 -31.17
N VAL A 86 12.25 -11.63 -30.38
CA VAL A 86 11.35 -11.10 -29.35
C VAL A 86 10.48 -9.96 -29.90
N LEU A 87 10.97 -9.23 -30.90
CA LEU A 87 10.28 -8.06 -31.47
C LEU A 87 8.85 -8.34 -31.97
N PRO A 88 8.52 -9.48 -32.62
CA PRO A 88 7.14 -9.80 -33.01
C PRO A 88 6.19 -9.89 -31.81
N VAL A 89 6.67 -10.43 -30.69
CA VAL A 89 5.91 -10.53 -29.43
C VAL A 89 5.71 -9.14 -28.82
N MET A 90 6.73 -8.28 -28.87
CA MET A 90 6.61 -6.89 -28.40
C MET A 90 5.57 -6.10 -29.22
N ASN A 91 5.55 -6.29 -30.55
CA ASN A 91 4.53 -5.71 -31.43
C ASN A 91 3.11 -6.22 -31.10
N LEU A 92 2.96 -7.50 -30.77
CA LEU A 92 1.67 -8.03 -30.30
C LEU A 92 1.23 -7.38 -28.98
N LEU A 93 2.18 -7.05 -28.10
CA LEU A 93 1.91 -6.49 -26.78
C LEU A 93 1.61 -4.99 -26.79
N ILE A 94 1.86 -4.26 -27.89
CA ILE A 94 1.44 -2.85 -28.02
C ILE A 94 0.07 -2.72 -28.70
N SER A 95 -0.40 -3.74 -29.40
CA SER A 95 -1.73 -3.75 -30.02
C SER A 95 -2.81 -3.80 -28.94
N GLY A 96 -3.70 -2.79 -28.92
CA GLY A 96 -4.56 -2.48 -27.77
C GLY A 96 -5.36 -3.68 -27.22
N LYS A 97 -6.07 -4.43 -28.09
CA LYS A 97 -6.91 -5.55 -27.65
C LYS A 97 -6.12 -6.74 -27.09
N SER A 98 -5.02 -7.12 -27.75
CA SER A 98 -4.17 -8.22 -27.28
C SER A 98 -3.39 -7.84 -26.04
N ARG A 99 -2.88 -6.60 -25.97
CA ARG A 99 -2.19 -6.04 -24.81
C ARG A 99 -3.02 -6.17 -23.55
N ASP A 100 -4.23 -5.61 -23.55
CA ASP A 100 -5.05 -5.52 -22.35
C ASP A 100 -5.42 -6.93 -21.85
N LEU A 101 -5.76 -7.83 -22.77
CA LEU A 101 -6.04 -9.24 -22.47
C LEU A 101 -4.82 -9.97 -21.89
N LEU A 102 -3.64 -9.83 -22.52
CA LEU A 102 -2.44 -10.56 -22.14
C LEU A 102 -1.83 -10.04 -20.83
N LEU A 103 -1.78 -8.73 -20.63
CA LEU A 103 -1.31 -8.14 -19.37
C LEU A 103 -2.27 -8.46 -18.21
N THR A 104 -3.58 -8.44 -18.48
CA THR A 104 -4.60 -8.86 -17.51
C THR A 104 -4.44 -10.34 -17.14
N ALA A 105 -4.24 -11.22 -18.13
CA ALA A 105 -4.01 -12.65 -17.87
C ALA A 105 -2.68 -12.89 -17.14
N ALA A 106 -1.64 -12.11 -17.43
CA ALA A 106 -0.38 -12.14 -16.67
C ALA A 106 -0.58 -11.68 -15.23
N ALA A 107 -1.42 -10.67 -14.98
CA ALA A 107 -1.76 -10.21 -13.63
C ALA A 107 -2.54 -11.28 -12.86
N ALA A 108 -3.60 -11.83 -13.47
CA ALA A 108 -4.43 -12.87 -12.87
C ALA A 108 -3.66 -14.17 -12.56
N SER A 109 -2.60 -14.47 -13.31
CA SER A 109 -1.73 -15.64 -13.08
C SER A 109 -0.52 -15.35 -12.18
N GLY A 110 -0.39 -14.13 -11.63
CA GLY A 110 0.74 -13.75 -10.78
C GLY A 110 2.09 -13.63 -11.52
N LYS A 111 2.07 -13.52 -12.85
CA LYS A 111 3.27 -13.45 -13.73
C LYS A 111 3.61 -12.04 -14.22
N LEU A 112 2.74 -11.04 -13.95
CA LEU A 112 2.93 -9.67 -14.44
C LEU A 112 4.26 -9.03 -14.01
N PHE A 113 4.69 -9.25 -12.77
CA PHE A 113 6.00 -8.77 -12.31
C PHE A 113 7.15 -9.33 -13.16
N ILE A 114 7.09 -10.61 -13.52
CA ILE A 114 8.13 -11.24 -14.35
C ILE A 114 8.14 -10.60 -15.76
N TYR A 115 6.97 -10.33 -16.32
CA TYR A 115 6.84 -9.60 -17.57
C TYR A 115 7.48 -8.21 -17.50
N ALA A 116 7.13 -7.44 -16.48
CA ALA A 116 7.69 -6.11 -16.26
C ALA A 116 9.22 -6.17 -16.14
N GLN A 117 9.77 -7.10 -15.36
CA GLN A 117 11.22 -7.28 -15.22
C GLN A 117 11.91 -7.69 -16.54
N LYS A 118 11.25 -8.47 -17.40
CA LYS A 118 11.77 -8.75 -18.75
C LYS A 118 11.81 -7.50 -19.60
N PHE A 119 10.76 -6.67 -19.55
CA PHE A 119 10.72 -5.40 -20.27
C PHE A 119 11.76 -4.41 -19.75
N VAL A 120 11.97 -4.32 -18.43
CA VAL A 120 13.04 -3.53 -17.81
C VAL A 120 14.40 -3.94 -18.37
N LYS A 121 14.67 -5.25 -18.43
CA LYS A 121 15.92 -5.78 -18.97
C LYS A 121 16.11 -5.42 -20.45
N PHE A 122 15.10 -5.61 -21.29
CA PHE A 122 15.19 -5.23 -22.71
C PHE A 122 15.36 -3.72 -22.88
N ASN A 123 14.64 -2.91 -22.10
CA ASN A 123 14.77 -1.45 -22.12
C ASN A 123 16.21 -1.02 -21.79
N GLN A 124 16.79 -1.58 -20.73
CA GLN A 124 18.16 -1.30 -20.30
C GLN A 124 19.19 -1.71 -21.37
N GLN A 125 19.00 -2.86 -22.03
CA GLN A 125 19.89 -3.32 -23.11
C GLN A 125 19.80 -2.46 -24.37
N SER A 126 18.71 -1.73 -24.56
CA SER A 126 18.49 -0.91 -25.75
C SER A 126 18.95 0.54 -25.59
N LEU A 127 19.42 0.96 -24.40
CA LEU A 127 19.77 2.36 -24.10
C LEU A 127 20.96 2.90 -24.90
N GLU A 128 21.97 2.07 -25.10
CA GLU A 128 23.28 2.50 -25.60
C GLU A 128 23.64 1.80 -26.93
N PRO A 129 24.35 2.49 -27.85
CA PRO A 129 24.87 1.89 -29.07
C PRO A 129 25.75 0.66 -28.80
N GLN A 130 25.63 -0.36 -29.65
CA GLN A 130 26.46 -1.55 -29.58
C GLN A 130 27.61 -1.48 -30.60
N PRO A 131 28.82 -1.97 -30.26
CA PRO A 131 29.96 -1.96 -31.19
C PRO A 131 29.66 -2.84 -32.40
N GLY A 132 29.83 -2.29 -33.61
CA GLY A 132 29.61 -3.00 -34.87
C GLY A 132 28.13 -3.12 -35.29
N GLU A 133 27.22 -2.36 -34.68
CA GLU A 133 25.81 -2.37 -35.09
C GLU A 133 25.61 -1.78 -36.50
N THR A 134 24.76 -2.44 -37.30
CA THR A 134 24.29 -1.90 -38.58
C THR A 134 23.19 -0.87 -38.38
N GLU A 135 22.88 -0.06 -39.40
CA GLU A 135 21.76 0.91 -39.34
C GLU A 135 20.43 0.23 -39.00
N GLN A 136 20.19 -0.98 -39.51
CA GLN A 136 18.98 -1.74 -39.23
C GLN A 136 18.93 -2.27 -37.79
N MET A 137 20.08 -2.66 -37.23
CA MET A 137 20.20 -3.04 -35.81
C MET A 137 19.96 -1.83 -34.90
N ALA A 138 20.49 -0.66 -35.26
CA ALA A 138 20.25 0.59 -34.52
C ALA A 138 18.77 0.99 -34.52
N LYS A 139 18.07 0.88 -35.67
CA LYS A 139 16.61 1.10 -35.77
C LYS A 139 15.82 0.09 -34.91
N SER A 140 16.21 -1.19 -34.93
CA SER A 140 15.58 -2.24 -34.13
C SER A 140 15.79 -2.02 -32.63
N ARG A 141 16.97 -1.55 -32.24
CA ARG A 141 17.31 -1.17 -30.86
C ARG A 141 16.48 0.03 -30.38
N ALA A 142 16.38 1.08 -31.19
CA ALA A 142 15.53 2.23 -30.90
C ALA A 142 14.06 1.79 -30.73
N LEU A 143 13.58 0.87 -31.58
CA LEU A 143 12.21 0.37 -31.51
C LEU A 143 11.95 -0.47 -30.26
N MET A 144 12.92 -1.31 -29.88
CA MET A 144 12.86 -2.08 -28.65
C MET A 144 12.82 -1.18 -27.43
N PHE A 145 13.66 -0.13 -27.38
CA PHE A 145 13.62 0.87 -26.32
C PHE A 145 12.24 1.53 -26.23
N ASP A 146 11.73 2.04 -27.35
CA ASP A 146 10.46 2.77 -27.38
C ASP A 146 9.27 1.90 -26.95
N ILE A 147 9.14 0.68 -27.50
CA ILE A 147 8.08 -0.25 -27.13
C ILE A 147 8.16 -0.64 -25.65
N THR A 148 9.34 -1.01 -25.17
CA THR A 148 9.48 -1.44 -23.77
C THR A 148 9.23 -0.30 -22.80
N PHE A 149 9.64 0.93 -23.13
CA PHE A 149 9.36 2.11 -22.33
C PHE A 149 7.84 2.37 -22.25
N LEU A 150 7.14 2.35 -23.38
CA LEU A 150 5.68 2.49 -23.45
C LEU A 150 4.96 1.42 -22.62
N LEU A 151 5.32 0.15 -22.80
CA LEU A 151 4.71 -0.97 -22.06
C LEU A 151 4.91 -0.85 -20.56
N LEU A 152 6.12 -0.48 -20.13
CA LEU A 152 6.43 -0.26 -18.72
C LEU A 152 5.62 0.90 -18.17
N CYS A 153 5.53 2.02 -18.89
CA CYS A 153 4.72 3.17 -18.48
C CYS A 153 3.24 2.81 -18.32
N HIS A 154 2.69 2.08 -19.28
CA HIS A 154 1.32 1.57 -19.21
C HIS A 154 1.11 0.62 -18.01
N ILE A 155 2.03 -0.32 -17.78
CA ILE A 155 1.96 -1.23 -16.63
C ILE A 155 1.98 -0.44 -15.32
N ALA A 156 2.85 0.56 -15.20
CA ALA A 156 2.96 1.40 -14.01
C ALA A 156 1.66 2.20 -13.76
N GLN A 157 1.01 2.72 -14.80
CA GLN A 157 -0.26 3.45 -14.66
C GLN A 157 -1.45 2.56 -14.29
N VAL A 158 -1.55 1.37 -14.90
CA VAL A 158 -2.69 0.47 -14.70
C VAL A 158 -2.55 -0.34 -13.41
N TYR A 159 -1.40 -0.95 -13.20
CA TYR A 159 -1.14 -1.92 -12.12
C TYR A 159 -0.31 -1.35 -10.96
N GLY A 160 0.28 -0.16 -11.14
CA GLY A 160 1.10 0.53 -10.14
C GLY A 160 2.59 0.42 -10.42
N ILE A 161 3.33 1.48 -10.07
CA ILE A 161 4.78 1.61 -10.30
C ILE A 161 5.60 0.47 -9.68
N ASP A 162 5.17 -0.02 -8.51
CA ASP A 162 5.82 -1.11 -7.77
C ASP A 162 5.77 -2.48 -8.48
N VAL A 163 5.02 -2.61 -9.58
CA VAL A 163 5.07 -3.81 -10.44
C VAL A 163 6.32 -3.75 -11.34
N VAL A 164 6.77 -2.55 -11.66
CA VAL A 164 7.95 -2.30 -12.50
C VAL A 164 9.20 -2.12 -11.66
N VAL A 165 9.12 -1.33 -10.59
CA VAL A 165 10.25 -0.96 -9.73
C VAL A 165 10.52 -2.04 -8.69
N GLY A 166 11.70 -2.67 -8.77
CA GLY A 166 12.20 -3.61 -7.76
C GLY A 166 12.79 -2.92 -6.52
N GLU A 167 13.00 -3.69 -5.45
CA GLU A 167 13.59 -3.20 -4.18
C GLU A 167 15.11 -2.99 -4.28
N GLU A 168 15.81 -3.77 -5.11
CA GLU A 168 17.29 -3.79 -5.20
C GLU A 168 17.85 -3.26 -6.54
N SER A 169 16.99 -2.95 -7.51
CA SER A 169 17.40 -2.61 -8.88
C SER A 169 17.30 -1.11 -9.16
N GLU A 170 18.38 -0.54 -9.67
CA GLU A 170 18.51 0.86 -10.08
C GLU A 170 18.61 1.02 -11.60
N THR A 171 17.81 0.30 -12.39
CA THR A 171 17.82 0.48 -13.85
C THR A 171 17.36 1.88 -14.24
N PHE A 172 17.70 2.30 -15.46
CA PHE A 172 17.31 3.62 -15.98
C PHE A 172 15.81 3.89 -15.84
N VAL A 173 14.97 2.95 -16.29
CA VAL A 173 13.51 3.12 -16.33
C VAL A 173 12.91 3.13 -14.92
N GLU A 174 13.42 2.30 -14.01
CA GLU A 174 12.96 2.30 -12.61
C GLU A 174 13.27 3.63 -11.93
N ASN A 175 14.48 4.17 -12.15
CA ASN A 175 14.89 5.48 -11.65
C ASN A 175 14.09 6.62 -12.27
N TRP A 176 13.87 6.58 -13.58
CA TRP A 176 13.05 7.55 -14.28
C TRP A 176 11.62 7.55 -13.74
N MET A 177 11.00 6.38 -13.60
CA MET A 177 9.63 6.28 -13.09
C MET A 177 9.50 6.78 -11.66
N ARG A 178 10.44 6.41 -10.78
CA ARG A 178 10.40 6.82 -9.37
C ARG A 178 10.38 8.34 -9.22
N ARG A 179 11.08 9.05 -10.12
CA ARG A 179 11.24 10.51 -10.12
C ARG A 179 10.18 11.26 -10.92
N HIS A 180 9.73 10.72 -12.05
CA HIS A 180 8.94 11.49 -13.03
C HIS A 180 7.53 10.97 -13.25
N MET A 181 7.25 9.69 -13.00
CA MET A 181 5.96 9.09 -13.38
C MET A 181 4.81 9.64 -12.51
N PRO A 182 3.78 10.26 -13.11
CA PRO A 182 2.57 10.63 -12.37
C PRO A 182 1.82 9.38 -11.88
N GLU A 183 1.56 9.32 -10.59
CA GLU A 183 0.87 8.20 -9.94
C GLU A 183 -0.45 8.67 -9.33
N LYS A 184 -1.48 7.80 -9.35
CA LYS A 184 -2.77 8.10 -8.70
C LYS A 184 -2.57 8.31 -7.20
N GLY A 185 -2.72 9.56 -6.74
CA GLY A 185 -2.51 9.97 -5.35
C GLY A 185 -1.06 10.27 -4.95
N ARG A 186 -0.12 10.35 -5.90
CA ARG A 186 1.28 10.76 -5.69
C ARG A 186 1.76 11.55 -6.91
N VAL A 187 1.57 12.86 -6.88
CA VAL A 187 2.21 13.78 -7.82
C VAL A 187 3.69 13.93 -7.44
N LYS A 188 4.59 13.79 -8.41
CA LYS A 188 6.03 13.99 -8.19
C LYS A 188 6.34 15.49 -8.29
N MET A 189 7.06 16.02 -7.32
CA MET A 189 7.58 17.39 -7.39
C MET A 189 8.76 17.47 -8.36
N ILE A 190 8.98 18.64 -8.97
CA ILE A 190 10.18 18.85 -9.78
C ILE A 190 11.39 18.84 -8.86
N ALA A 191 12.31 17.92 -9.09
CA ALA A 191 13.59 17.94 -8.40
C ALA A 191 14.31 19.27 -8.72
N SER A 192 14.85 19.93 -7.70
CA SER A 192 15.78 21.05 -7.87
C SER A 192 16.96 20.55 -8.70
N HIS A 193 16.99 20.90 -10.00
CA HIS A 193 18.13 20.59 -10.84
C HIS A 193 19.20 21.61 -10.47
N GLY A 194 20.27 21.17 -9.82
CA GLY A 194 21.48 21.99 -9.65
C GLY A 194 21.95 22.53 -11.00
N ARG A 195 22.68 23.66 -10.98
CA ARG A 195 23.24 24.33 -12.18
C ARG A 195 23.81 23.28 -13.14
N THR A 196 23.15 23.08 -14.28
CA THR A 196 23.50 22.02 -15.22
C THR A 196 24.46 22.55 -16.28
N ASP A 197 25.35 21.68 -16.77
CA ASP A 197 26.27 21.96 -17.86
C ASP A 197 25.50 22.06 -19.19
N ASN A 198 25.35 23.28 -19.71
CA ASN A 198 24.55 23.59 -20.90
C ASN A 198 25.11 22.95 -22.19
N SER A 199 26.36 22.48 -22.20
CA SER A 199 26.99 21.93 -23.41
C SER A 199 26.34 20.63 -23.89
N GLY A 200 26.12 19.66 -22.99
CA GLY A 200 25.50 18.38 -23.34
C GLY A 200 24.00 18.47 -23.70
N LEU A 201 23.30 19.50 -23.23
CA LEU A 201 21.90 19.73 -23.57
C LEU A 201 21.74 20.16 -25.03
N ILE A 202 22.63 21.03 -25.51
CA ILE A 202 22.63 21.51 -26.90
C ILE A 202 22.88 20.34 -27.86
N ASP A 203 23.80 19.43 -27.52
CA ASP A 203 24.08 18.24 -28.33
C ASP A 203 22.86 17.31 -28.41
N VAL A 204 22.15 17.08 -27.30
CA VAL A 204 20.92 16.28 -27.27
C VAL A 204 19.78 16.97 -28.04
N MET A 205 19.64 18.30 -27.91
CA MET A 205 18.66 19.05 -28.68
C MET A 205 18.96 19.01 -30.18
N GLN A 206 20.22 19.12 -30.60
CA GLN A 206 20.63 18.96 -32.00
C GLN A 206 20.39 17.54 -32.51
N GLN A 207 20.59 16.52 -31.67
CA GLN A 207 20.22 15.15 -32.01
C GLN A 207 18.72 15.03 -32.25
N VAL A 208 17.87 15.50 -31.32
CA VAL A 208 16.40 15.32 -31.37
C VAL A 208 15.73 16.19 -32.43
N ASN A 209 16.28 17.37 -32.73
CA ASN A 209 15.73 18.32 -33.69
C ASN A 209 16.19 18.05 -35.14
N ALA A 210 17.12 17.13 -35.37
CA ALA A 210 17.63 16.86 -36.71
C ALA A 210 16.63 16.03 -37.54
N GLN A 211 16.34 16.47 -38.76
CA GLN A 211 15.75 15.63 -39.82
C GLN A 211 16.57 14.34 -40.08
N ASP A 212 17.83 14.33 -39.64
CA ASP A 212 18.80 13.23 -39.69
C ASP A 212 18.76 12.25 -38.51
N MET A 213 17.76 12.28 -37.62
CA MET A 213 17.67 11.27 -36.53
C MET A 213 17.74 9.82 -37.06
N LEU A 214 17.28 9.59 -38.30
CA LEU A 214 17.34 8.30 -38.98
C LEU A 214 18.75 7.79 -39.25
N THR A 215 19.68 8.69 -39.57
CA THR A 215 21.09 8.35 -39.81
C THR A 215 21.88 8.30 -38.50
N LYS A 216 21.33 8.87 -37.42
CA LYS A 216 21.98 8.98 -36.09
C LYS A 216 21.48 8.01 -35.02
N TYR A 217 20.51 7.13 -35.32
CA TYR A 217 20.07 6.08 -34.38
C TYR A 217 21.24 5.26 -33.82
N GLY A 218 22.27 5.02 -34.64
CA GLY A 218 23.47 4.27 -34.26
C GLY A 218 24.40 4.97 -33.26
N GLN A 219 24.15 6.23 -32.95
CA GLN A 219 24.97 7.06 -32.04
C GLN A 219 24.16 7.58 -30.85
N ALA A 220 22.86 7.30 -30.80
CA ALA A 220 21.95 7.85 -29.81
C ALA A 220 22.02 7.10 -28.48
N TYR A 221 22.21 7.86 -27.40
CA TYR A 221 22.12 7.41 -26.01
C TYR A 221 20.74 7.77 -25.45
N TRP A 222 19.78 6.85 -25.51
CA TRP A 222 18.37 7.14 -25.16
C TRP A 222 18.17 7.57 -23.72
N SER A 223 19.04 7.12 -22.81
CA SER A 223 19.08 7.60 -21.43
C SER A 223 19.31 9.10 -21.34
N ASN A 224 20.20 9.64 -22.18
CA ASN A 224 20.53 11.06 -22.18
C ASN A 224 19.40 11.88 -22.80
N VAL A 225 18.79 11.35 -23.86
CA VAL A 225 17.60 11.99 -24.47
C VAL A 225 16.46 12.12 -23.47
N CYS A 226 16.14 11.05 -22.74
CA CYS A 226 15.07 11.07 -21.75
C CYS A 226 15.41 11.92 -20.51
N LYS A 227 16.68 11.97 -20.09
CA LYS A 227 17.15 12.85 -19.00
C LYS A 227 17.13 14.34 -19.39
N ALA A 228 17.36 14.65 -20.67
CA ALA A 228 17.33 16.03 -21.17
C ALA A 228 15.89 16.54 -21.36
N ALA A 229 14.92 15.66 -21.60
CA ALA A 229 13.54 16.04 -21.88
C ALA A 229 12.91 16.99 -20.84
N PRO A 230 13.04 16.76 -19.51
CA PRO A 230 12.63 17.73 -18.49
C PRO A 230 13.22 19.13 -18.65
N GLN A 231 14.51 19.22 -18.98
CA GLN A 231 15.23 20.49 -19.12
C GLN A 231 14.80 21.25 -20.37
N ILE A 232 14.57 20.52 -21.47
CA ILE A 232 14.04 21.09 -22.70
C ILE A 232 12.64 21.63 -22.43
N MET A 233 11.79 20.86 -21.76
CA MET A 233 10.44 21.29 -21.43
C MET A 233 10.42 22.49 -20.48
N GLN A 234 11.34 22.53 -19.50
CA GLN A 234 11.53 23.70 -18.65
C GLN A 234 11.90 24.95 -19.45
N THR A 235 12.82 24.82 -20.40
CA THR A 235 13.26 25.95 -21.24
C THR A 235 12.13 26.45 -22.14
N VAL A 236 11.44 25.53 -22.83
CA VAL A 236 10.29 25.85 -23.69
C VAL A 236 9.19 26.54 -22.88
N THR A 237 8.85 25.99 -21.72
CA THR A 237 7.81 26.54 -20.86
C THR A 237 8.21 27.91 -20.30
N SER A 238 9.46 28.08 -19.89
CA SER A 238 10.00 29.36 -19.43
C SER A 238 9.93 30.42 -20.53
N GLN A 239 10.26 30.06 -21.78
CA GLN A 239 10.22 31.00 -22.90
C GLN A 239 8.80 31.46 -23.24
N VAL A 240 7.80 30.56 -23.14
CA VAL A 240 6.38 30.86 -23.32
C VAL A 240 5.83 31.71 -22.16
N ILE A 241 6.25 31.41 -20.92
CA ILE A 241 5.85 32.18 -19.73
C ILE A 241 6.35 33.62 -19.83
N HIS A 242 7.64 33.81 -20.16
CA HIS A 242 8.27 35.12 -20.31
C HIS A 242 8.01 35.81 -21.65
N GLU A 243 7.16 35.23 -22.50
CA GLU A 243 6.74 35.81 -23.80
C GLU A 243 7.90 36.05 -24.78
N SER A 244 9.02 35.37 -24.57
CA SER A 244 10.17 35.37 -25.49
C SER A 244 9.97 34.47 -26.72
N ALA A 245 8.98 33.57 -26.68
CA ALA A 245 8.52 32.74 -27.79
C ALA A 245 6.99 32.65 -27.77
N SER A 246 6.36 32.54 -28.94
CA SER A 246 4.91 32.33 -29.01
C SER A 246 4.53 30.90 -28.62
N LEU A 247 3.29 30.69 -28.19
CA LEU A 247 2.78 29.34 -27.94
C LEU A 247 2.86 28.47 -29.21
N GLN A 248 2.65 29.07 -30.39
CA GLN A 248 2.74 28.37 -31.66
C GLN A 248 4.16 27.86 -31.94
N ASP A 249 5.18 28.70 -31.73
CA ASP A 249 6.58 28.32 -31.93
C ASP A 249 6.98 27.16 -31.00
N ALA A 250 6.50 27.20 -29.75
CA ALA A 250 6.71 26.15 -28.77
C ALA A 250 6.04 24.84 -29.19
N THR A 251 4.78 24.89 -29.65
CA THR A 251 4.07 23.69 -30.13
C THR A 251 4.68 23.10 -31.39
N ASP A 252 5.15 23.93 -32.33
CA ASP A 252 5.82 23.47 -33.56
C ASP A 252 7.19 22.82 -33.27
N LEU A 253 7.88 23.29 -32.23
CA LEU A 253 9.09 22.63 -31.73
C LEU A 253 8.76 21.27 -31.10
N LEU A 254 7.74 21.20 -30.24
CA LEU A 254 7.31 19.95 -29.61
C LEU A 254 6.87 18.91 -30.65
N ASP A 255 6.12 19.31 -31.67
CA ASP A 255 5.67 18.41 -32.75
C ASP A 255 6.87 17.78 -33.49
N ARG A 256 7.90 18.58 -33.78
CA ARG A 256 9.14 18.07 -34.39
C ARG A 256 9.85 17.07 -33.49
N MET A 257 10.03 17.43 -32.21
CA MET A 257 10.74 16.58 -31.24
C MET A 257 10.02 15.26 -30.98
N CYS A 258 8.68 15.27 -31.00
CA CYS A 258 7.87 14.09 -30.71
C CYS A 258 7.61 13.18 -31.93
N SER A 259 8.05 13.59 -33.12
CA SER A 259 7.80 12.86 -34.36
C SER A 259 8.59 11.54 -34.50
N HIS A 260 9.61 11.31 -33.67
CA HIS A 260 10.54 10.18 -33.83
C HIS A 260 10.31 9.02 -32.85
N LEU A 261 10.06 9.33 -31.57
CA LEU A 261 9.88 8.34 -30.50
C LEU A 261 8.64 8.67 -29.68
N CYS A 262 7.82 7.66 -29.43
CA CYS A 262 6.63 7.80 -28.60
C CYS A 262 6.97 7.92 -27.10
N SER A 263 8.19 7.58 -26.70
CA SER A 263 8.71 7.78 -25.35
C SER A 263 8.93 9.26 -24.99
N LEU A 264 9.24 10.14 -25.96
CA LEU A 264 9.52 11.56 -25.69
C LEU A 264 8.29 12.37 -25.25
N PRO A 265 7.14 12.25 -25.94
CA PRO A 265 5.86 12.74 -25.44
C PRO A 265 5.58 12.42 -23.98
N ILE A 266 5.88 11.20 -23.57
CA ILE A 266 5.66 10.73 -22.19
C ILE A 266 6.58 11.48 -21.23
N CYS A 267 7.85 11.66 -21.58
CA CYS A 267 8.79 12.45 -20.78
C CYS A 267 8.36 13.91 -20.63
N PHE A 268 7.92 14.56 -21.72
CA PHE A 268 7.43 15.94 -21.68
C PHE A 268 6.13 16.06 -20.89
N THR A 269 5.19 15.13 -21.07
CA THR A 269 3.92 15.10 -20.34
C THR A 269 4.16 14.92 -18.84
N ALA A 270 5.04 13.98 -18.46
CA ALA A 270 5.38 13.72 -17.06
C ALA A 270 5.93 14.97 -16.36
N TRP A 271 6.87 15.69 -17.00
CA TRP A 271 7.40 16.94 -16.44
C TRP A 271 6.34 18.05 -16.39
N THR A 272 5.57 18.23 -17.46
CA THR A 272 4.53 19.28 -17.54
C THR A 272 3.44 19.07 -16.49
N CYS A 273 3.07 17.81 -16.23
CA CYS A 273 2.17 17.44 -15.14
C CYS A 273 2.71 17.88 -13.78
N SER A 274 3.98 17.58 -13.48
CA SER A 274 4.63 18.03 -12.23
C SER A 274 4.66 19.55 -12.12
N TYR A 275 5.01 20.26 -13.21
CA TYR A 275 5.12 21.71 -13.21
C TYR A 275 3.78 22.43 -13.04
N LEU A 276 2.70 21.87 -13.60
CA LEU A 276 1.36 22.43 -13.49
C LEU A 276 0.91 22.56 -12.02
N HIS A 277 1.40 21.70 -11.12
CA HIS A 277 1.11 21.79 -9.69
C HIS A 277 1.93 22.84 -8.93
N GLU A 278 3.05 23.29 -9.49
CA GLU A 278 3.93 24.29 -8.87
C GLU A 278 3.58 25.73 -9.29
N VAL A 279 2.78 25.89 -10.35
CA VAL A 279 2.49 27.17 -10.98
C VAL A 279 1.03 27.57 -10.78
N SER A 280 0.79 28.86 -10.49
CA SER A 280 -0.56 29.42 -10.29
C SER A 280 -0.87 30.58 -11.25
N GLY A 281 -2.16 30.89 -11.42
CA GLY A 281 -2.64 32.08 -12.15
C GLY A 281 -2.43 32.00 -13.67
N ALA A 282 -2.10 33.14 -14.30
CA ALA A 282 -1.96 33.24 -15.76
C ALA A 282 -0.81 32.41 -16.35
N HIS A 283 0.15 31.96 -15.53
CA HIS A 283 1.19 31.04 -15.98
C HIS A 283 0.65 29.60 -16.08
N ALA A 284 -0.26 29.20 -15.18
CA ALA A 284 -0.84 27.86 -15.18
C ALA A 284 -1.67 27.60 -16.44
N THR A 285 -2.35 28.62 -16.97
CA THR A 285 -3.12 28.50 -18.23
C THR A 285 -2.21 28.28 -19.43
N LYS A 286 -1.03 28.91 -19.50
CA LYS A 286 -0.03 28.67 -20.56
C LYS A 286 0.55 27.25 -20.47
N VAL A 287 0.83 26.77 -19.25
CA VAL A 287 1.30 25.39 -19.01
C VAL A 287 0.22 24.37 -19.37
N ASP A 288 -1.04 24.63 -19.00
CA ASP A 288 -2.17 23.78 -19.36
C ASP A 288 -2.41 23.74 -20.88
N ALA A 289 -2.19 24.86 -21.59
CA ALA A 289 -2.24 24.89 -23.04
C ALA A 289 -1.17 24.00 -23.70
N LEU A 290 0.06 24.00 -23.19
CA LEU A 290 1.13 23.08 -23.62
C LEU A 290 0.76 21.61 -23.33
N LEU A 291 0.15 21.35 -22.17
CA LEU A 291 -0.32 20.01 -21.80
C LEU A 291 -1.46 19.53 -22.72
N ASN A 292 -2.41 20.41 -23.05
CA ASN A 292 -3.49 20.14 -24.00
C ASN A 292 -2.96 19.89 -25.43
N HIS A 293 -1.88 20.57 -25.83
CA HIS A 293 -1.21 20.30 -27.10
C HIS A 293 -0.64 18.87 -27.13
N LEU A 294 0.08 18.48 -26.07
CA LEU A 294 0.60 17.11 -25.93
C LEU A 294 -0.53 16.06 -25.93
N GLN A 295 -1.69 16.38 -25.37
CA GLN A 295 -2.85 15.49 -25.39
C GLN A 295 -3.46 15.31 -26.79
N ASN A 296 -3.75 16.43 -27.48
CA ASN A 296 -4.64 16.43 -28.63
C ASN A 296 -3.93 16.27 -29.99
N LYS A 297 -2.67 16.75 -30.11
CA LYS A 297 -1.98 16.87 -31.41
C LYS A 297 -1.07 15.70 -31.73
N LEU A 298 -0.56 15.00 -30.71
CA LEU A 298 0.35 13.87 -30.89
C LEU A 298 -0.30 12.62 -31.54
N ALA A 299 -1.63 12.51 -31.52
CA ALA A 299 -2.36 11.40 -32.13
C ALA A 299 -2.67 11.59 -33.63
N SER A 300 -2.58 12.82 -34.14
CA SER A 300 -3.29 13.23 -35.36
C SER A 300 -2.43 13.29 -36.63
N GLN A 301 -1.10 13.19 -36.54
CA GLN A 301 -0.22 13.24 -37.71
C GLN A 301 0.74 12.05 -37.71
N GLU A 302 0.67 11.21 -38.75
CA GLU A 302 1.72 10.22 -39.02
C GLU A 302 2.95 10.95 -39.58
N PRO A 303 4.12 10.87 -38.90
CA PRO A 303 5.36 11.40 -39.42
C PRO A 303 5.73 10.75 -40.76
N LYS A 304 6.36 11.51 -41.66
CA LYS A 304 6.81 10.99 -42.97
C LYS A 304 7.80 9.83 -42.86
N LEU A 305 8.53 9.73 -41.75
CA LEU A 305 9.51 8.68 -41.47
C LEU A 305 9.32 8.20 -40.03
N THR A 306 8.85 6.98 -39.86
CA THR A 306 8.57 6.40 -38.54
C THR A 306 9.30 5.10 -38.32
N LEU A 307 9.64 4.87 -37.05
CA LEU A 307 9.99 3.54 -36.55
C LEU A 307 8.81 2.57 -36.75
N GLY A 308 9.08 1.26 -36.85
CA GLY A 308 8.03 0.25 -37.07
C GLY A 308 6.84 0.36 -36.10
N SER A 309 5.66 -0.09 -36.55
CA SER A 309 4.43 -0.16 -35.74
C SER A 309 3.97 1.19 -35.13
N PHE A 310 4.24 2.32 -35.81
CA PHE A 310 3.95 3.66 -35.29
C PHE A 310 2.50 3.84 -34.83
N LYS A 311 1.53 3.38 -35.61
CA LYS A 311 0.10 3.48 -35.27
C LYS A 311 -0.26 2.84 -33.93
N ASP A 312 0.25 1.64 -33.65
CA ASP A 312 -0.03 0.96 -32.37
C ASP A 312 0.73 1.63 -31.21
N ARG A 313 1.98 2.07 -31.45
CA ARG A 313 2.78 2.81 -30.47
C ARG A 313 2.17 4.16 -30.11
N SER A 314 1.70 4.92 -31.11
CA SER A 314 1.09 6.24 -30.90
C SER A 314 -0.25 6.12 -30.18
N MET A 315 -1.06 5.11 -30.50
CA MET A 315 -2.30 4.83 -29.75
C MET A 315 -2.01 4.51 -28.28
N LEU A 316 -1.00 3.67 -28.00
CA LEU A 316 -0.60 3.36 -26.63
C LEU A 316 -0.03 4.61 -25.91
N MET A 317 0.78 5.41 -26.60
CA MET A 317 1.32 6.66 -26.09
C MET A 317 0.20 7.65 -25.71
N SER A 318 -0.78 7.87 -26.59
CA SER A 318 -1.93 8.73 -26.31
C SER A 318 -2.70 8.26 -25.07
N GLN A 319 -2.95 6.96 -24.96
CA GLN A 319 -3.59 6.38 -23.76
C GLN A 319 -2.77 6.64 -22.48
N ILE A 320 -1.44 6.55 -22.56
CA ILE A 320 -0.55 6.85 -21.42
C ILE A 320 -0.64 8.34 -21.07
N VAL A 321 -0.56 9.23 -22.04
CA VAL A 321 -0.65 10.69 -21.87
C VAL A 321 -1.99 11.08 -21.26
N ASP A 322 -3.10 10.57 -21.79
CA ASP A 322 -4.44 10.80 -21.25
C ASP A 322 -4.54 10.39 -19.78
N ASN A 323 -4.02 9.22 -19.43
CA ASN A 323 -4.00 8.76 -18.05
C ASN A 323 -3.14 9.66 -17.13
N MET A 324 -1.99 10.15 -17.61
CA MET A 324 -1.16 11.10 -16.84
C MET A 324 -1.94 12.38 -16.55
N ILE A 325 -2.53 12.97 -17.59
CA ILE A 325 -3.26 14.24 -17.50
C ILE A 325 -4.50 14.09 -16.62
N MET A 326 -5.25 12.99 -16.77
CA MET A 326 -6.39 12.69 -15.93
C MET A 326 -6.00 12.64 -14.45
N ILE A 327 -4.92 11.93 -14.11
CA ILE A 327 -4.42 11.85 -12.72
C ILE A 327 -4.01 13.23 -12.19
N THR A 328 -3.35 14.05 -13.01
CA THR A 328 -2.91 15.41 -12.67
C THR A 328 -4.09 16.36 -12.42
N ARG A 329 -5.17 16.24 -13.21
CA ARG A 329 -6.36 17.09 -13.13
C ARG A 329 -7.44 16.60 -12.15
N GLU A 330 -7.26 15.44 -11.51
CA GLU A 330 -8.24 14.93 -10.53
C GLU A 330 -8.40 15.95 -9.36
N PRO A 331 -9.63 16.44 -9.08
CA PRO A 331 -9.90 17.57 -8.17
C PRO A 331 -9.61 17.29 -6.68
N ASN A 332 -9.22 16.06 -6.33
CA ASN A 332 -8.99 15.63 -4.94
C ASN A 332 -7.52 15.64 -4.50
N ILE A 333 -6.60 16.14 -5.35
CA ILE A 333 -5.16 16.21 -5.04
C ILE A 333 -4.74 17.62 -4.55
N LEU A 334 -5.58 18.64 -4.78
CA LEU A 334 -5.37 19.97 -4.17
C LEU A 334 -5.88 19.97 -2.72
N PRO A 335 -5.13 20.48 -1.73
CA PRO A 335 -5.78 20.99 -0.53
C PRO A 335 -6.79 22.05 -0.98
N LYS A 336 -8.07 21.88 -0.65
CA LYS A 336 -9.06 22.94 -0.82
C LYS A 336 -8.61 24.12 0.02
N LYS A 337 -7.95 25.10 -0.61
CA LYS A 337 -7.84 26.43 -0.03
C LYS A 337 -9.27 26.98 -0.04
N HIS A 338 -9.81 27.27 1.14
CA HIS A 338 -11.11 27.91 1.31
C HIS A 338 -11.27 29.06 0.30
N GLU A 339 -12.08 28.86 -0.74
CA GLU A 339 -12.75 29.96 -1.41
C GLU A 339 -14.00 30.25 -0.58
N ASN A 340 -14.05 31.48 -0.07
CA ASN A 340 -15.18 32.04 0.66
C ASN A 340 -16.39 32.10 -0.26
N ASP A 341 -17.22 31.06 -0.25
CA ASP A 341 -18.62 31.20 -0.64
C ASP A 341 -19.46 31.41 0.61
N SER A 342 -19.74 32.68 0.84
CA SER A 342 -20.76 33.17 1.74
C SER A 342 -22.12 32.54 1.42
N SER A 343 -22.62 31.64 2.27
CA SER A 343 -24.06 31.50 2.51
C SER A 343 -24.37 30.73 3.81
N SER A 344 -24.82 31.53 4.79
CA SER A 344 -25.70 31.17 5.91
C SER A 344 -25.43 29.87 6.71
N CYS A 345 -24.68 29.99 7.81
CA CYS A 345 -25.12 29.51 9.14
C CYS A 345 -24.24 30.10 10.26
N GLY A 346 -24.05 31.43 10.27
CA GLY A 346 -23.10 32.10 11.17
C GLY A 346 -23.69 32.74 12.44
N PHE A 347 -24.99 32.57 12.73
CA PHE A 347 -25.60 33.34 13.83
C PHE A 347 -25.41 32.71 15.21
N PHE A 348 -25.43 31.37 15.32
CA PHE A 348 -25.37 30.68 16.61
C PHE A 348 -23.95 30.43 17.13
N SER A 349 -22.95 30.35 16.25
CA SER A 349 -21.55 30.08 16.66
C SER A 349 -20.84 31.32 17.22
N SER A 350 -21.17 32.51 16.73
CA SER A 350 -20.55 33.77 17.20
C SER A 350 -21.00 34.17 18.60
N LEU A 351 -22.23 33.78 18.98
CA LEU A 351 -22.84 34.16 20.26
C LEU A 351 -22.29 33.37 21.46
N ILE A 352 -21.68 32.20 21.20
CA ILE A 352 -21.06 31.36 22.24
C ILE A 352 -19.61 31.78 22.50
N SER A 353 -18.90 32.31 21.49
CA SER A 353 -17.52 32.80 21.65
C SER A 353 -17.41 34.09 22.47
N ASP A 354 -18.41 34.98 22.43
CA ASP A 354 -18.37 36.25 23.18
C ASP A 354 -18.60 36.10 24.69
N MET A 355 -18.97 34.90 25.17
CA MET A 355 -19.24 34.65 26.59
C MET A 355 -18.09 33.99 27.36
N GLN A 356 -16.98 33.66 26.69
CA GLN A 356 -15.81 33.04 27.34
C GLN A 356 -14.52 33.68 26.84
N GLY A 357 -14.39 34.99 27.08
CA GLY A 357 -13.12 35.70 27.04
C GLY A 357 -12.71 36.11 28.46
N SER A 358 -11.69 35.45 29.01
CA SER A 358 -10.79 36.07 29.99
C SER A 358 -9.43 35.39 29.93
N ASP A 359 -8.52 36.05 29.20
CA ASP A 359 -7.09 36.21 29.45
C ASP A 359 -6.31 35.06 30.10
N ILE A 360 -5.38 34.49 29.33
CA ILE A 360 -3.92 34.55 29.57
C ILE A 360 -3.22 34.10 28.28
N ASP A 361 -2.33 34.96 27.78
CA ASP A 361 -1.42 34.72 26.66
C ASP A 361 -0.58 33.46 26.87
N ASP A 362 -0.56 32.56 25.88
CA ASP A 362 0.61 31.76 25.56
C ASP A 362 0.68 31.46 24.06
N MET A 363 1.89 31.57 23.53
CA MET A 363 2.27 31.60 22.12
C MET A 363 1.88 30.33 21.34
N ASP A 364 1.03 30.50 20.33
CA ASP A 364 0.58 29.44 19.42
C ASP A 364 1.71 28.90 18.53
N THR A 365 2.10 27.66 18.80
CA THR A 365 2.82 26.77 17.88
C THR A 365 2.02 25.50 17.69
N ASN A 366 0.78 25.56 17.17
CA ASN A 366 0.02 24.32 16.90
C ASN A 366 -1.12 24.43 15.86
N SER A 367 -0.85 24.97 14.68
CA SER A 367 -1.86 25.01 13.59
C SER A 367 -1.94 23.74 12.72
N GLY A 368 -1.03 22.76 12.88
CA GLY A 368 -1.00 21.53 12.08
C GLY A 368 -1.87 20.38 12.58
N ASP A 369 -2.03 20.23 13.91
CA ASP A 369 -2.73 19.08 14.52
C ASP A 369 -4.25 19.12 14.33
N ASN A 370 -4.82 20.32 14.16
CA ASN A 370 -6.25 20.52 13.97
C ASN A 370 -6.73 20.11 12.56
N GLU A 371 -5.88 20.19 11.54
CA GLU A 371 -6.29 19.91 10.15
C GLU A 371 -6.33 18.41 9.84
N LEU A 372 -5.32 17.65 10.29
CA LEU A 372 -5.28 16.19 10.10
C LEU A 372 -6.38 15.48 10.92
N SER A 373 -6.59 15.92 12.15
CA SER A 373 -7.64 15.39 13.02
C SER A 373 -9.03 15.68 12.44
N GLY A 374 -9.24 16.88 11.88
CA GLY A 374 -10.47 17.23 11.17
C GLY A 374 -10.76 16.31 9.98
N GLN A 375 -9.76 16.08 9.13
CA GLN A 375 -9.90 15.17 7.98
C GLN A 375 -10.16 13.72 8.39
N LEU A 376 -9.51 13.25 9.47
CA LEU A 376 -9.78 11.91 10.02
C LEU A 376 -11.22 11.78 10.48
N ILE A 377 -11.76 12.79 11.17
CA ILE A 377 -13.15 12.80 11.65
C ILE A 377 -14.14 12.74 10.49
N GLU A 378 -13.90 13.52 9.44
CA GLU A 378 -14.77 13.55 8.27
C GLU A 378 -14.84 12.18 7.59
N VAL A 379 -13.68 11.58 7.32
CA VAL A 379 -13.57 10.26 6.69
C VAL A 379 -14.14 9.16 7.60
N TRP A 380 -13.84 9.23 8.91
CA TRP A 380 -14.40 8.32 9.91
C TRP A 380 -15.92 8.37 9.91
N ASN A 381 -16.51 9.56 9.98
CA ASN A 381 -17.96 9.73 10.01
C ASN A 381 -18.61 9.24 8.71
N GLN A 382 -17.97 9.45 7.56
CA GLN A 382 -18.47 8.94 6.29
C GLN A 382 -18.51 7.40 6.28
N VAL A 383 -17.42 6.74 6.67
CA VAL A 383 -17.33 5.26 6.69
C VAL A 383 -18.24 4.68 7.79
N PHE A 384 -18.28 5.30 8.95
CA PHE A 384 -19.11 4.88 10.07
C PHE A 384 -20.61 5.12 9.83
N ARG A 385 -21.03 6.08 8.98
CA ARG A 385 -22.44 6.21 8.58
C ARG A 385 -22.84 5.19 7.52
N ASN A 386 -21.94 4.86 6.60
CA ASN A 386 -22.19 3.93 5.49
C ASN A 386 -22.09 2.45 5.88
N SER A 387 -22.75 2.04 6.98
CA SER A 387 -22.76 0.66 7.47
C SER A 387 -21.37 0.04 7.79
N GLY A 388 -20.28 0.83 7.77
CA GLY A 388 -18.91 0.36 8.04
C GLY A 388 -18.20 -0.16 6.79
N LEU A 389 -18.78 0.05 5.62
CA LEU A 389 -18.20 -0.33 4.34
C LEU A 389 -17.09 0.67 3.97
N LEU A 390 -15.87 0.16 3.87
CA LEU A 390 -14.71 0.92 3.43
C LEU A 390 -14.76 1.12 1.91
N SER A 391 -15.25 2.28 1.48
CA SER A 391 -15.19 2.70 0.08
C SER A 391 -13.74 2.88 -0.37
N HIS A 392 -13.50 2.82 -1.69
CA HIS A 392 -12.17 3.08 -2.25
C HIS A 392 -11.66 4.50 -1.93
N SER A 393 -12.56 5.49 -1.86
CA SER A 393 -12.23 6.86 -1.45
C SER A 393 -11.86 6.93 0.04
N GLY A 394 -12.65 6.32 0.91
CA GLY A 394 -12.38 6.26 2.36
C GLY A 394 -11.06 5.57 2.69
N LEU A 395 -10.78 4.43 2.04
CA LEU A 395 -9.51 3.72 2.21
C LEU A 395 -8.31 4.56 1.76
N ARG A 396 -8.42 5.28 0.65
CA ARG A 396 -7.35 6.19 0.19
C ARG A 396 -7.14 7.34 1.16
N SER A 397 -8.21 7.90 1.70
CA SER A 397 -8.11 8.96 2.69
C SER A 397 -7.41 8.47 3.95
N PHE A 398 -7.77 7.28 4.46
CA PHE A 398 -7.05 6.66 5.58
C PHE A 398 -5.58 6.37 5.26
N GLN A 399 -5.26 5.89 4.06
CA GLN A 399 -3.86 5.71 3.62
C GLN A 399 -3.09 7.03 3.58
N ARG A 400 -3.73 8.12 3.13
CA ARG A 400 -3.13 9.47 3.12
C ARG A 400 -2.89 9.95 4.55
N LEU A 401 -3.88 9.83 5.43
CA LEU A 401 -3.77 10.22 6.83
C LEU A 401 -2.67 9.44 7.56
N LEU A 402 -2.58 8.13 7.32
CA LEU A 402 -1.48 7.30 7.85
C LEU A 402 -0.11 7.78 7.37
N ARG A 403 0.02 8.17 6.09
CA ARG A 403 1.29 8.68 5.53
C ARG A 403 1.67 10.04 6.09
N LEU A 404 0.70 10.92 6.34
CA LEU A 404 0.94 12.28 6.81
C LEU A 404 1.18 12.34 8.32
N GLY A 405 0.37 11.64 9.12
CA GLY A 405 0.47 11.65 10.57
C GLY A 405 1.37 10.54 11.15
N GLY A 406 1.71 9.51 10.36
CA GLY A 406 2.49 8.36 10.81
C GLY A 406 1.69 7.37 11.68
N HIS A 407 2.25 6.16 11.88
CA HIS A 407 1.55 5.06 12.54
C HIS A 407 1.14 5.35 13.98
N LYS A 408 1.98 6.05 14.76
CA LYS A 408 1.68 6.39 16.17
C LYS A 408 0.45 7.27 16.31
N TRP A 409 0.41 8.40 15.60
CA TRP A 409 -0.75 9.30 15.63
C TRP A 409 -1.98 8.61 15.07
N PHE A 410 -1.83 7.92 13.93
CA PHE A 410 -2.95 7.29 13.22
C PHE A 410 -3.65 6.21 14.05
N VAL A 411 -2.87 5.32 14.67
CA VAL A 411 -3.38 4.26 15.55
C VAL A 411 -4.05 4.86 16.78
N SER A 412 -3.39 5.82 17.46
CA SER A 412 -3.96 6.46 18.64
C SER A 412 -5.27 7.19 18.33
N ALA A 413 -5.32 7.99 17.27
CA ALA A 413 -6.48 8.76 16.89
C ALA A 413 -7.67 7.88 16.50
N LEU A 414 -7.43 6.77 15.78
CA LEU A 414 -8.50 5.82 15.42
C LEU A 414 -9.03 5.04 16.62
N ILE A 415 -8.15 4.57 17.51
CA ILE A 415 -8.57 3.86 18.72
C ILE A 415 -9.36 4.79 19.63
N GLU A 416 -8.91 6.04 19.80
CA GLU A 416 -9.65 7.05 20.57
C GLU A 416 -11.06 7.28 20.00
N ARG A 417 -11.18 7.37 18.67
CA ARG A 417 -12.49 7.47 17.99
C ARG A 417 -13.36 6.24 18.21
N GLY A 418 -12.80 5.03 18.12
CA GLY A 418 -13.55 3.81 18.42
C GLY A 418 -14.01 3.73 19.88
N MET A 419 -13.14 4.13 20.81
CA MET A 419 -13.42 4.13 22.25
C MET A 419 -14.43 5.21 22.66
N SER A 420 -14.63 6.25 21.83
CA SER A 420 -15.67 7.27 22.05
C SER A 420 -17.10 6.75 21.89
N MET A 421 -17.30 5.56 21.29
CA MET A 421 -18.62 4.97 21.09
C MET A 421 -19.28 4.57 22.42
N VAL A 422 -20.58 4.82 22.55
CA VAL A 422 -21.36 4.57 23.78
C VAL A 422 -22.12 3.24 23.71
N PHE A 423 -22.68 2.90 22.54
CA PHE A 423 -23.46 1.68 22.37
C PHE A 423 -22.57 0.49 22.00
N LYS A 424 -22.92 -0.71 22.49
CA LYS A 424 -22.13 -1.94 22.26
C LYS A 424 -22.04 -2.31 20.77
N ALA A 425 -23.14 -2.15 20.03
CA ALA A 425 -23.16 -2.44 18.60
C ALA A 425 -22.23 -1.48 17.81
N ASP A 426 -22.32 -0.20 18.11
CA ASP A 426 -21.49 0.85 17.50
C ASP A 426 -20.00 0.70 17.86
N LEU A 427 -19.71 0.35 19.11
CA LEU A 427 -18.37 0.06 19.58
C LEU A 427 -17.76 -1.14 18.84
N ASN A 428 -18.47 -2.26 18.78
CA ASN A 428 -17.99 -3.44 18.05
C ASN A 428 -17.75 -3.13 16.57
N ARG A 429 -18.71 -2.43 15.95
CA ARG A 429 -18.59 -2.00 14.56
C ARG A 429 -17.42 -1.05 14.34
N ALA A 430 -17.16 -0.13 15.26
CA ALA A 430 -16.01 0.74 15.22
C ALA A 430 -14.70 -0.07 15.30
N MET A 431 -14.63 -1.06 16.19
CA MET A 431 -13.47 -1.95 16.29
C MET A 431 -13.25 -2.77 15.01
N ASP A 432 -14.32 -3.28 14.39
CA ASP A 432 -14.24 -4.01 13.11
C ASP A 432 -13.72 -3.12 11.97
N ILE A 433 -14.18 -1.86 11.91
CA ILE A 433 -13.69 -0.86 10.94
C ILE A 433 -12.20 -0.58 11.21
N ILE A 434 -11.80 -0.36 12.46
CA ILE A 434 -10.40 -0.10 12.83
C ILE A 434 -9.52 -1.30 12.44
N TYR A 435 -9.95 -2.52 12.75
CA TYR A 435 -9.26 -3.74 12.33
C TYR A 435 -9.09 -3.79 10.81
N GLY A 436 -10.15 -3.47 10.05
CA GLY A 436 -10.12 -3.40 8.59
C GLY A 436 -9.18 -2.33 8.05
N VAL A 437 -9.17 -1.13 8.65
CA VAL A 437 -8.27 -0.02 8.28
C VAL A 437 -6.82 -0.37 8.59
N PHE A 438 -6.54 -1.04 9.71
CA PHE A 438 -5.17 -1.43 10.08
C PHE A 438 -4.56 -2.45 9.12
N GLN A 439 -5.36 -3.15 8.30
CA GLN A 439 -4.85 -4.02 7.24
C GLN A 439 -4.04 -3.28 6.16
N ILE A 440 -4.10 -1.94 6.12
CA ILE A 440 -3.21 -1.11 5.27
C ILE A 440 -1.73 -1.41 5.59
N ASP A 441 -1.38 -1.54 6.87
CA ASP A 441 -0.05 -1.89 7.36
C ASP A 441 -0.16 -2.56 8.74
N ILE A 442 -0.59 -3.82 8.73
CA ILE A 442 -0.96 -4.54 9.96
C ILE A 442 0.21 -4.73 10.92
N GLN A 443 1.44 -4.85 10.40
CA GLN A 443 2.63 -5.07 11.23
C GLN A 443 3.00 -3.81 12.00
N GLN A 444 3.14 -2.67 11.31
CA GLN A 444 3.52 -1.43 11.98
C GLN A 444 2.39 -0.84 12.82
N CYS A 445 1.13 -0.99 12.39
CA CYS A 445 -0.01 -0.62 13.22
C CYS A 445 -0.08 -1.47 14.50
N CYS A 446 0.21 -2.78 14.42
CA CYS A 446 0.31 -3.65 15.59
C CYS A 446 1.43 -3.21 16.55
N THR A 447 2.63 -3.01 16.03
CA THR A 447 3.77 -2.55 16.85
C THR A 447 3.46 -1.21 17.52
N SER A 448 2.89 -0.25 16.77
CA SER A 448 2.52 1.06 17.31
C SER A 448 1.43 0.98 18.38
N LEU A 449 0.44 0.11 18.18
CA LEU A 449 -0.60 -0.19 19.17
C LEU A 449 0.03 -0.73 20.47
N LEU A 450 0.90 -1.72 20.39
CA LEU A 450 1.49 -2.37 21.57
C LEU A 450 2.49 -1.47 22.32
N VAL A 451 3.25 -0.64 21.60
CA VAL A 451 4.33 0.18 22.19
C VAL A 451 3.84 1.55 22.67
N HIS A 452 2.85 2.14 21.99
CA HIS A 452 2.44 3.52 22.26
C HIS A 452 0.98 3.64 22.71
N THR A 453 0.04 3.19 21.87
CA THR A 453 -1.39 3.47 22.09
C THR A 453 -1.96 2.67 23.26
N PHE A 454 -1.71 1.36 23.33
CA PHE A 454 -2.21 0.53 24.43
C PHE A 454 -1.60 0.96 25.77
N PRO A 455 -0.27 1.20 25.89
CA PRO A 455 0.31 1.70 27.13
C PRO A 455 -0.22 3.06 27.59
N TYR A 456 -0.65 3.93 26.68
CA TYR A 456 -1.27 5.21 27.02
C TYR A 456 -2.57 5.03 27.82
N TYR A 457 -3.39 4.03 27.49
CA TYR A 457 -4.58 3.67 28.28
C TYR A 457 -4.26 3.05 29.66
N LEU A 458 -3.01 2.66 29.89
CA LEU A 458 -2.55 2.12 31.19
C LEU A 458 -2.01 3.22 32.12
N ASP A 459 -1.37 4.25 31.57
CA ASP A 459 -0.63 5.26 32.35
C ASP A 459 -1.49 6.47 32.73
N GLU A 460 -2.45 6.88 31.88
CA GLU A 460 -3.09 8.18 32.04
C GLU A 460 -4.41 8.09 32.81
N PRO A 461 -4.56 8.83 33.94
CA PRO A 461 -5.75 8.73 34.80
C PRO A 461 -7.04 9.21 34.13
N GLY A 462 -6.97 10.11 33.13
CA GLY A 462 -8.13 10.53 32.32
C GLY A 462 -8.62 9.45 31.35
N SER A 463 -7.73 8.56 30.92
CA SER A 463 -8.03 7.45 30.00
C SER A 463 -8.80 6.31 30.69
N LEU A 464 -8.75 6.24 32.02
CA LEU A 464 -9.56 5.33 32.84
C LEU A 464 -11.06 5.65 32.76
N VAL A 465 -11.43 6.90 32.45
CA VAL A 465 -12.83 7.32 32.23
C VAL A 465 -13.42 6.68 30.97
N LEU A 466 -12.56 6.33 29.99
CA LEU A 466 -12.95 5.61 28.78
C LEU A 466 -13.03 4.09 29.00
N CYS A 467 -12.54 3.56 30.12
CA CYS A 467 -12.45 2.13 30.39
C CYS A 467 -13.70 1.58 31.09
N SER A 468 -14.88 1.73 30.47
CA SER A 468 -16.04 0.91 30.88
C SER A 468 -15.78 -0.57 30.56
N TYR A 469 -16.35 -1.50 31.32
CA TYR A 469 -16.19 -2.96 31.11
C TYR A 469 -16.38 -3.38 29.63
N ARG A 470 -17.32 -2.74 28.91
CA ARG A 470 -17.58 -3.02 27.49
C ARG A 470 -16.43 -2.59 26.57
N ARG A 471 -15.84 -1.43 26.83
CA ARG A 471 -14.72 -0.87 26.06
C ARG A 471 -13.41 -1.59 26.35
N ILE A 472 -13.23 -2.02 27.60
CA ILE A 472 -12.13 -2.89 28.01
C ILE A 472 -12.13 -4.18 27.18
N GLY A 473 -13.26 -4.89 27.15
CA GLY A 473 -13.38 -6.12 26.36
C GLY A 473 -13.19 -5.91 24.86
N ALA A 474 -13.72 -4.80 24.32
CA ALA A 474 -13.58 -4.46 22.90
C ALA A 474 -12.12 -4.15 22.52
N LEU A 475 -11.41 -3.36 23.33
CA LEU A 475 -9.99 -3.04 23.12
C LEU A 475 -9.11 -4.30 23.24
N ALA A 476 -9.36 -5.14 24.24
CA ALA A 476 -8.66 -6.42 24.41
C ALA A 476 -8.85 -7.35 23.19
N CYS A 477 -10.10 -7.50 22.74
CA CYS A 477 -10.44 -8.31 21.56
C CYS A 477 -9.73 -7.79 20.30
N LEU A 478 -9.84 -6.49 20.01
CA LEU A 478 -9.20 -5.86 18.87
C LEU A 478 -7.67 -6.03 18.91
N THR A 479 -7.06 -5.83 20.09
CA THR A 479 -5.60 -5.96 20.27
C THR A 479 -5.13 -7.37 19.94
N VAL A 480 -5.82 -8.40 20.44
CA VAL A 480 -5.48 -9.80 20.14
C VAL A 480 -5.73 -10.14 18.68
N GLN A 481 -6.82 -9.67 18.07
CA GLN A 481 -7.10 -9.87 16.65
C GLN A 481 -6.00 -9.27 15.75
N ILE A 482 -5.59 -8.03 16.03
CA ILE A 482 -4.50 -7.35 15.32
C ILE A 482 -3.19 -8.13 15.50
N LEU A 483 -2.88 -8.56 16.72
CA LEU A 483 -1.67 -9.32 17.02
C LEU A 483 -1.64 -10.67 16.30
N VAL A 484 -2.74 -11.44 16.31
CA VAL A 484 -2.86 -12.70 15.57
C VAL A 484 -2.64 -12.45 14.07
N ALA A 485 -3.27 -11.42 13.50
CA ALA A 485 -3.13 -11.09 12.08
C ALA A 485 -1.70 -10.66 11.72
N ALA A 486 -1.07 -9.81 12.55
CA ALA A 486 0.29 -9.32 12.35
C ALA A 486 1.33 -10.46 12.47
N TRP A 487 1.15 -11.34 13.46
CA TRP A 487 2.01 -12.51 13.69
C TRP A 487 1.89 -13.55 12.57
N ALA A 488 0.66 -13.85 12.13
CA ALA A 488 0.45 -14.74 10.97
C ALA A 488 1.10 -14.17 9.69
N ALA A 489 0.99 -12.85 9.48
CA ALA A 489 1.63 -12.16 8.36
C ALA A 489 3.17 -12.21 8.45
N SER A 490 3.75 -12.11 9.66
CA SER A 490 5.21 -12.11 9.86
C SER A 490 5.84 -13.49 9.65
N LEU A 491 5.12 -14.57 10.02
CA LEU A 491 5.54 -15.97 9.80
C LEU A 491 5.50 -16.38 8.31
N SER A 492 4.56 -15.83 7.55
CA SER A 492 4.42 -16.09 6.12
C SER A 492 5.64 -15.62 5.31
N LEU A 493 6.36 -14.61 5.81
CA LEU A 493 7.58 -14.08 5.20
C LEU A 493 8.79 -14.99 5.45
N THR A 494 8.83 -15.71 6.56
CA THR A 494 9.94 -16.59 6.96
C THR A 494 9.99 -17.89 6.13
N GLN A 495 8.83 -18.46 5.76
CA GLN A 495 8.79 -19.69 4.95
C GLN A 495 9.30 -19.50 3.52
N GLN A 496 9.36 -18.27 2.99
CA GLN A 496 9.97 -18.01 1.68
C GLN A 496 11.51 -17.97 1.72
N GLY A 497 12.13 -17.84 2.90
CA GLY A 497 13.59 -17.70 3.05
C GLY A 497 14.37 -19.01 3.24
N MET A 498 13.77 -20.03 3.86
CA MET A 498 14.48 -21.29 4.17
C MET A 498 14.56 -22.30 3.01
N ALA A 499 13.85 -22.10 1.89
CA ALA A 499 13.94 -22.97 0.73
C ALA A 499 15.15 -22.69 -0.19
N ALA A 500 16.01 -21.72 0.15
CA ALA A 500 17.09 -21.24 -0.72
C ALA A 500 18.49 -21.80 -0.41
N VAL A 501 18.66 -22.70 0.59
CA VAL A 501 20.00 -23.20 0.96
C VAL A 501 20.04 -24.71 1.11
N SER A 502 20.31 -25.43 0.01
CA SER A 502 21.20 -26.62 -0.08
C SER A 502 21.28 -27.11 -1.53
N PRO A 503 22.48 -27.43 -2.08
CA PRO A 503 22.64 -27.89 -3.46
C PRO A 503 22.60 -29.41 -3.54
N SER A 504 21.59 -29.98 -4.20
CA SER A 504 21.74 -31.28 -4.88
C SER A 504 20.71 -31.45 -5.99
N HIS A 505 21.18 -31.91 -7.14
CA HIS A 505 20.42 -32.29 -8.32
C HIS A 505 19.25 -33.22 -7.96
N VAL A 506 18.02 -32.88 -8.36
CA VAL A 506 17.13 -33.70 -9.24
C VAL A 506 15.98 -32.82 -9.72
N ASN A 507 15.72 -32.94 -11.01
CA ASN A 507 14.72 -32.26 -11.82
C ASN A 507 13.33 -32.88 -11.61
N THR A 508 12.28 -32.10 -11.30
CA THR A 508 10.90 -32.29 -11.82
C THR A 508 9.98 -31.12 -11.47
N ASN A 509 9.17 -30.73 -12.45
CA ASN A 509 8.15 -29.68 -12.45
C ASN A 509 7.11 -29.76 -11.31
N THR A 510 6.80 -28.60 -10.71
CA THR A 510 5.43 -28.06 -10.48
C THR A 510 5.56 -26.70 -9.76
N GLY A 511 5.52 -25.60 -10.51
CA GLY A 511 5.82 -24.26 -9.99
C GLY A 511 4.59 -23.44 -9.63
N GLY A 512 4.01 -23.67 -8.44
CA GLY A 512 3.16 -22.70 -7.74
C GLY A 512 4.01 -21.87 -6.77
N TRP A 513 4.03 -20.54 -6.92
CA TRP A 513 4.79 -19.66 -6.02
C TRP A 513 3.90 -18.52 -5.51
N PRO A 514 4.05 -18.09 -4.24
CA PRO A 514 3.00 -17.40 -3.49
C PRO A 514 3.04 -15.87 -3.67
N SER A 515 1.85 -15.26 -3.76
CA SER A 515 1.62 -13.81 -3.75
C SER A 515 2.26 -13.13 -2.53
N ARG A 516 3.21 -12.24 -2.78
CA ARG A 516 3.96 -11.50 -1.74
C ARG A 516 3.23 -10.19 -1.39
N LYS A 517 2.73 -10.05 -0.15
CA LYS A 517 2.21 -8.79 0.40
C LYS A 517 3.39 -7.86 0.74
N ARG A 518 3.36 -6.61 0.24
CA ARG A 518 4.41 -5.60 0.41
C ARG A 518 4.41 -5.04 1.84
N SER A 519 5.55 -5.07 2.50
CA SER A 519 5.82 -4.33 3.74
C SER A 519 6.53 -3.04 3.36
N PHE A 520 5.97 -1.88 3.69
CA PHE A 520 6.59 -0.58 3.41
C PHE A 520 7.51 -0.19 4.58
N SER A 521 8.81 -0.33 4.40
CA SER A 521 9.79 0.29 5.30
C SER A 521 9.98 1.75 4.90
N ILE A 522 9.61 2.70 5.78
CA ILE A 522 9.91 4.13 5.63
C ILE A 522 11.03 4.48 6.61
N MET A 523 12.07 5.14 6.06
CA MET A 523 13.16 5.88 6.71
C MET A 523 13.11 5.96 8.23
N SER A 524 13.57 4.90 8.89
CA SER A 524 13.94 4.85 10.31
C SER A 524 14.96 3.73 10.58
N GLY A 525 15.56 3.17 9.52
CA GLY A 525 16.20 1.86 9.51
C GLY A 525 17.49 1.75 10.33
N GLU A 526 18.33 2.77 10.36
CA GLU A 526 19.66 2.62 10.98
C GLU A 526 19.66 2.83 12.51
N VAL A 527 18.70 3.58 13.07
CA VAL A 527 18.61 3.83 14.52
C VAL A 527 17.76 2.77 15.24
N ALA A 528 16.80 2.16 14.53
CA ALA A 528 15.87 1.17 15.08
C ALA A 528 16.50 -0.22 15.25
N GLU A 529 17.41 -0.65 14.35
CA GLU A 529 18.07 -1.96 14.46
C GLU A 529 19.01 -2.05 15.67
N ASP A 530 19.78 -0.99 15.97
CA ASP A 530 20.65 -0.93 17.15
C ASP A 530 19.87 -0.88 18.49
N GLN A 531 18.67 -0.27 18.50
CA GLN A 531 17.76 -0.31 19.65
C GLN A 531 17.08 -1.67 19.79
N LEU A 532 16.67 -2.30 18.68
CA LEU A 532 16.12 -3.65 18.66
C LEU A 532 17.15 -4.68 19.14
N LEU A 533 18.40 -4.60 18.71
CA LEU A 533 19.49 -5.48 19.17
C LEU A 533 19.78 -5.32 20.67
N LYS A 534 19.67 -4.11 21.23
CA LYS A 534 19.74 -3.89 22.69
C LYS A 534 18.53 -4.47 23.44
N GLN A 535 17.34 -4.46 22.84
CA GLN A 535 16.11 -4.97 23.46
C GLN A 535 15.94 -6.50 23.29
N ILE A 536 16.55 -7.12 22.28
CA ILE A 536 16.57 -8.59 22.10
C ILE A 536 17.23 -9.29 23.30
N GLY A 537 18.22 -8.66 23.94
CA GLY A 537 18.82 -9.17 25.18
C GLY A 537 17.88 -9.21 26.39
N ILE A 538 16.68 -8.62 26.29
CA ILE A 538 15.64 -8.57 27.34
C ILE A 538 14.59 -9.68 27.15
N LEU A 539 14.54 -10.31 25.97
CA LEU A 539 13.60 -11.41 25.67
C LEU A 539 13.85 -12.59 26.63
N GLN A 540 12.81 -13.00 27.36
CA GLN A 540 12.82 -14.19 28.23
C GLN A 540 12.66 -15.48 27.40
N VAL A 541 13.39 -15.58 26.29
CA VAL A 541 13.30 -16.69 25.32
C VAL A 541 14.70 -17.22 25.04
N ASP A 542 14.83 -18.53 24.85
CA ASP A 542 16.09 -19.15 24.42
C ASP A 542 16.54 -18.53 23.08
N PRO A 543 17.80 -18.04 22.96
CA PRO A 543 18.35 -17.51 21.70
C PRO A 543 18.20 -18.45 20.50
N SER A 544 18.12 -19.77 20.73
CA SER A 544 17.87 -20.77 19.68
C SER A 544 16.45 -20.70 19.09
N SER A 545 15.44 -20.30 19.87
CA SER A 545 14.04 -20.14 19.43
C SER A 545 13.81 -18.89 18.57
N ILE A 546 14.75 -17.93 18.62
CA ILE A 546 14.70 -16.69 17.83
C ILE A 546 15.39 -16.90 16.46
N ARG A 547 16.20 -17.95 16.32
CA ARG A 547 17.02 -18.23 15.14
C ARG A 547 16.13 -18.59 13.94
N GLY A 548 16.10 -17.71 12.94
CA GLY A 548 15.32 -17.90 11.71
C GLY A 548 14.03 -17.08 11.63
N LEU A 549 13.67 -16.30 12.66
CA LEU A 549 12.54 -15.37 12.60
C LEU A 549 12.87 -14.11 11.78
N SER A 550 11.86 -13.52 11.13
CA SER A 550 12.00 -12.24 10.42
C SER A 550 12.15 -11.06 11.39
N SER A 551 12.79 -9.97 10.95
CA SER A 551 12.95 -8.73 11.75
C SER A 551 11.59 -8.21 12.29
N SER A 552 10.54 -8.25 11.46
CA SER A 552 9.17 -7.90 11.89
C SER A 552 8.63 -8.83 13.00
N SER A 553 8.92 -10.12 12.95
CA SER A 553 8.49 -11.07 13.99
C SER A 553 9.17 -10.76 15.33
N VAL A 554 10.48 -10.46 15.28
CA VAL A 554 11.23 -10.09 16.49
C VAL A 554 10.71 -8.77 17.07
N SER A 555 10.43 -7.78 16.24
CA SER A 555 9.83 -6.51 16.67
C SER A 555 8.49 -6.70 17.40
N ILE A 556 7.60 -7.55 16.87
CA ILE A 556 6.33 -7.88 17.51
C ILE A 556 6.55 -8.60 18.86
N MET A 557 7.49 -9.55 18.93
CA MET A 557 7.82 -10.23 20.20
C MET A 557 8.33 -9.26 21.26
N VAL A 558 9.21 -8.33 20.90
CA VAL A 558 9.75 -7.32 21.82
C VAL A 558 8.65 -6.37 22.28
N ALA A 559 7.80 -5.90 21.37
CA ALA A 559 6.65 -5.04 21.69
C ALA A 559 5.67 -5.75 22.65
N MET A 560 5.35 -7.01 22.36
CA MET A 560 4.48 -7.83 23.20
C MET A 560 5.06 -8.06 24.59
N GLN A 561 6.34 -8.43 24.69
CA GLN A 561 6.99 -8.64 25.98
C GLN A 561 7.05 -7.34 26.80
N THR A 562 7.35 -6.21 26.14
CA THR A 562 7.37 -4.89 26.78
C THR A 562 6.00 -4.55 27.35
N LEU A 563 4.92 -4.79 26.59
CA LEU A 563 3.55 -4.62 27.06
C LEU A 563 3.26 -5.53 28.25
N LEU A 564 3.54 -6.83 28.16
CA LEU A 564 3.28 -7.79 29.25
C LEU A 564 4.02 -7.44 30.55
N ILE A 565 5.29 -7.02 30.47
CA ILE A 565 6.07 -6.55 31.62
C ILE A 565 5.40 -5.31 32.23
N LYS A 566 4.93 -4.38 31.38
CA LYS A 566 4.24 -3.18 31.83
C LYS A 566 2.91 -3.52 32.50
N LEU A 567 2.09 -4.40 31.92
CA LEU A 567 0.86 -4.89 32.53
C LEU A 567 1.12 -5.46 33.93
N CYS A 568 2.18 -6.23 34.10
CA CYS A 568 2.57 -6.76 35.41
C CYS A 568 2.96 -5.70 36.44
N ARG A 569 3.48 -4.54 36.00
CA ARG A 569 3.83 -3.42 36.89
C ARG A 569 2.63 -2.54 37.24
N VAL A 570 1.72 -2.35 36.29
CA VAL A 570 0.57 -1.43 36.44
C VAL A 570 -0.57 -2.08 37.23
N VAL A 571 -0.70 -3.41 37.25
CA VAL A 571 -1.68 -4.10 38.10
C VAL A 571 -1.42 -3.75 39.58
N PRO A 572 -2.33 -3.00 40.23
CA PRO A 572 -2.11 -2.54 41.60
C PRO A 572 -2.13 -3.73 42.57
N LYS A 573 -1.32 -3.66 43.62
CA LYS A 573 -1.30 -4.67 44.67
C LYS A 573 -2.56 -4.53 45.54
N GLY A 574 -3.48 -5.48 45.42
CA GLY A 574 -4.56 -5.68 46.41
C GLY A 574 -5.92 -5.01 46.13
N VAL A 575 -6.13 -4.37 44.97
CA VAL A 575 -7.45 -3.84 44.56
C VAL A 575 -7.76 -4.15 43.10
N VAL A 576 -8.98 -4.61 42.80
CA VAL A 576 -9.47 -4.74 41.41
C VAL A 576 -9.70 -3.35 40.82
N SER A 577 -9.03 -3.06 39.70
CA SER A 577 -9.13 -1.82 38.94
C SER A 577 -9.50 -2.07 37.47
N PRO A 578 -9.98 -1.06 36.73
CA PRO A 578 -10.21 -1.16 35.28
C PRO A 578 -8.98 -1.66 34.51
N VAL A 579 -7.77 -1.31 35.00
CA VAL A 579 -6.52 -1.80 34.41
C VAL A 579 -6.34 -3.30 34.65
N SER A 580 -6.60 -3.79 35.86
CA SER A 580 -6.54 -5.23 36.14
C SER A 580 -7.59 -6.02 35.35
N GLU A 581 -8.79 -5.47 35.16
CA GLU A 581 -9.83 -6.05 34.30
C GLU A 581 -9.45 -6.07 32.82
N LEU A 582 -8.74 -5.05 32.35
CA LEU A 582 -8.18 -5.02 31.00
C LEU A 582 -7.11 -6.09 30.81
N VAL A 583 -6.25 -6.32 31.81
CA VAL A 583 -5.26 -7.40 31.76
C VAL A 583 -5.96 -8.76 31.72
N VAL A 584 -6.97 -8.99 32.57
CA VAL A 584 -7.76 -10.22 32.57
C VAL A 584 -8.42 -10.45 31.20
N SER A 585 -9.12 -9.43 30.69
CA SER A 585 -9.81 -9.50 29.39
C SER A 585 -8.84 -9.81 28.25
N LEU A 586 -7.64 -9.22 28.27
CA LEU A 586 -6.60 -9.50 27.27
C LEU A 586 -6.15 -10.97 27.33
N LEU A 587 -5.92 -11.51 28.55
CA LEU A 587 -5.52 -12.91 28.72
C LEU A 587 -6.61 -13.90 28.32
N GLU A 588 -7.88 -13.60 28.60
CA GLU A 588 -9.00 -14.42 28.14
C GLU A 588 -9.07 -14.47 26.61
N GLN A 589 -8.88 -13.33 25.93
CA GLN A 589 -8.83 -13.29 24.47
C GLN A 589 -7.65 -14.10 23.91
N PHE A 590 -6.51 -14.14 24.60
CA PHE A 590 -5.38 -14.99 24.24
C PHE A 590 -5.67 -16.48 24.35
N VAL A 591 -6.49 -16.90 25.33
CA VAL A 591 -6.87 -18.32 25.48
C VAL A 591 -7.78 -18.78 24.33
N VAL A 592 -8.64 -17.88 23.83
CA VAL A 592 -9.54 -18.17 22.70
C VAL A 592 -8.84 -18.02 21.33
N ALA A 593 -7.66 -17.37 21.30
CA ALA A 593 -6.93 -17.12 20.07
C ALA A 593 -6.40 -18.41 19.41
N PRO A 594 -6.21 -18.42 18.07
CA PRO A 594 -5.62 -19.56 17.37
C PRO A 594 -4.22 -19.89 17.90
N SER A 595 -3.88 -21.17 17.98
CA SER A 595 -2.60 -21.64 18.55
C SER A 595 -1.33 -21.19 17.80
N ILE A 596 -1.46 -20.47 16.68
CA ILE A 596 -0.35 -19.77 16.02
C ILE A 596 0.32 -18.73 16.93
N VAL A 597 -0.41 -18.16 17.90
CA VAL A 597 0.15 -17.20 18.88
C VAL A 597 0.67 -17.86 20.16
N ALA A 598 0.63 -19.19 20.29
CA ALA A 598 1.17 -19.89 21.46
C ALA A 598 2.64 -19.54 21.78
N PRO A 599 3.55 -19.30 20.81
CA PRO A 599 4.90 -18.83 21.09
C PRO A 599 4.96 -17.43 21.73
N LEU A 600 3.95 -16.58 21.53
CA LEU A 600 3.89 -15.26 22.16
C LEU A 600 3.47 -15.38 23.64
N LEU A 601 2.72 -16.42 24.00
CA LEU A 601 2.31 -16.68 25.38
C LEU A 601 3.48 -17.11 26.26
N THR A 602 4.58 -17.61 25.71
CA THR A 602 5.78 -17.90 26.51
C THR A 602 6.49 -16.64 27.02
N LEU A 603 6.10 -15.45 26.51
CA LEU A 603 6.61 -14.15 26.96
C LEU A 603 5.93 -13.65 28.25
N LEU A 604 4.91 -14.37 28.75
CA LEU A 604 4.17 -14.01 29.97
C LEU A 604 5.09 -13.96 31.21
N PRO A 605 5.09 -12.84 31.96
CA PRO A 605 5.82 -12.74 33.22
C PRO A 605 5.30 -13.78 34.24
N SER A 606 6.23 -14.53 34.84
CA SER A 606 5.90 -15.64 35.77
C SER A 606 5.07 -15.23 37.00
N ASN A 607 5.09 -13.96 37.38
CA ASN A 607 4.36 -13.39 38.50
C ASN A 607 2.98 -12.80 38.12
N LEU A 608 2.68 -12.60 36.83
CA LEU A 608 1.44 -11.96 36.41
C LEU A 608 0.19 -12.78 36.79
N LEU A 609 0.17 -14.07 36.43
CA LEU A 609 -0.95 -14.97 36.75
C LEU A 609 -1.16 -15.14 38.27
N PRO A 610 -0.13 -15.39 39.10
CA PRO A 610 -0.29 -15.41 40.56
C PRO A 610 -0.89 -14.13 41.13
N ILE A 611 -0.48 -12.95 40.62
CA ILE A 611 -1.02 -11.66 41.08
C ILE A 611 -2.50 -11.56 40.74
N LEU A 612 -2.90 -11.90 39.50
CA LEU A 612 -4.29 -11.79 39.06
C LEU A 612 -5.22 -12.80 39.76
N VAL A 613 -4.76 -14.03 39.98
CA VAL A 613 -5.53 -15.06 40.72
C VAL A 613 -5.75 -14.67 42.18
N ALA A 614 -4.82 -13.96 42.80
CA ALA A 614 -4.97 -13.45 44.16
C ALA A 614 -5.87 -12.19 44.24
N LEU A 615 -5.99 -11.44 43.15
CA LEU A 615 -6.70 -10.16 43.10
C LEU A 615 -8.19 -10.32 42.74
N HIS A 616 -8.50 -11.21 41.80
CA HIS A 616 -9.84 -11.36 41.23
C HIS A 616 -10.62 -12.53 41.86
N PRO A 617 -11.95 -12.53 41.77
CA PRO A 617 -12.78 -13.64 42.22
C PRO A 617 -12.32 -14.98 41.62
N PRO A 618 -12.46 -16.10 42.36
CA PRO A 618 -12.05 -17.41 41.87
C PRO A 618 -12.85 -17.87 40.63
N SER A 619 -14.01 -17.29 40.35
CA SER A 619 -14.78 -17.53 39.12
C SER A 619 -14.17 -16.92 37.86
N THR A 620 -13.24 -15.97 37.97
CA THR A 620 -12.64 -15.25 36.84
C THR A 620 -11.80 -16.17 35.95
N PHE A 621 -11.00 -17.05 36.53
CA PHE A 621 -10.19 -18.00 35.76
C PHE A 621 -10.71 -19.42 35.97
N THR A 622 -11.01 -20.12 34.88
CA THR A 622 -11.25 -21.57 34.93
C THR A 622 -9.92 -22.31 35.05
N PRO A 623 -9.91 -23.55 35.59
CA PRO A 623 -8.72 -24.42 35.54
C PRO A 623 -8.14 -24.56 34.12
N CYS A 624 -9.00 -24.58 33.10
CA CYS A 624 -8.60 -24.60 31.70
C CYS A 624 -7.88 -23.31 31.27
N HIS A 625 -8.37 -22.14 31.70
CA HIS A 625 -7.69 -20.85 31.44
C HIS A 625 -6.28 -20.84 32.07
N LEU A 626 -6.16 -21.27 33.32
CA LEU A 626 -4.88 -21.31 34.03
C LEU A 626 -3.89 -22.28 33.38
N LEU A 627 -4.36 -23.43 32.91
CA LEU A 627 -3.54 -24.40 32.19
C LEU A 627 -3.09 -23.86 30.83
N ALA A 628 -3.99 -23.25 30.05
CA ALA A 628 -3.66 -22.70 28.74
C ALA A 628 -2.62 -21.57 28.82
N LEU A 629 -2.70 -20.73 29.86
CA LEU A 629 -1.78 -19.60 30.06
C LEU A 629 -0.45 -20.02 30.71
N ALA A 630 -0.44 -21.03 31.59
CA ALA A 630 0.77 -21.50 32.28
C ALA A 630 1.54 -22.57 31.49
N LEU A 631 0.88 -23.28 30.56
CA LEU A 631 1.44 -24.35 29.74
C LEU A 631 0.96 -24.20 28.28
N PRO A 632 1.41 -23.18 27.53
CA PRO A 632 1.07 -23.05 26.12
C PRO A 632 1.65 -24.24 25.33
N VAL A 633 0.78 -25.13 24.83
CA VAL A 633 1.16 -26.34 24.09
C VAL A 633 1.57 -25.97 22.65
N PRO A 634 2.72 -26.46 22.14
CA PRO A 634 3.16 -26.14 20.79
C PRO A 634 2.29 -26.79 19.70
N HIS A 635 2.18 -26.12 18.55
CA HIS A 635 1.74 -26.74 17.30
C HIS A 635 2.85 -27.65 16.73
N SER A 636 2.45 -28.75 16.09
CA SER A 636 3.31 -29.78 15.49
C SER A 636 4.33 -29.31 14.42
N SER A 637 4.28 -28.05 14.01
CA SER A 637 5.18 -27.43 13.02
C SER A 637 6.26 -26.53 13.62
N PHE A 638 6.32 -26.37 14.94
CA PHE A 638 7.36 -25.61 15.64
C PHE A 638 7.95 -26.42 16.80
N PRO A 639 9.29 -26.46 16.98
CA PRO A 639 9.90 -27.06 18.16
C PRO A 639 9.40 -26.34 19.43
N SER A 640 9.24 -27.09 20.53
CA SER A 640 8.84 -26.52 21.81
C SER A 640 9.78 -25.35 22.17
N PRO A 641 9.28 -24.11 22.34
CA PRO A 641 10.11 -22.93 22.60
C PRO A 641 10.71 -22.92 24.01
N LEU A 642 10.33 -23.89 24.85
CA LEU A 642 10.79 -24.06 26.23
C LEU A 642 11.80 -25.19 26.31
N ALA A 643 12.96 -24.93 26.90
CA ALA A 643 13.90 -25.98 27.27
C ALA A 643 13.22 -26.97 28.25
N PRO A 644 13.63 -28.25 28.32
CA PRO A 644 13.04 -29.24 29.23
C PRO A 644 12.97 -28.78 30.70
N ALA A 645 13.96 -27.99 31.14
CA ALA A 645 13.98 -27.37 32.47
C ALA A 645 12.87 -26.32 32.64
N GLN A 646 12.62 -25.48 31.64
CA GLN A 646 11.56 -24.47 31.66
C GLN A 646 10.17 -25.10 31.60
N GLU A 647 10.00 -26.17 30.83
CA GLU A 647 8.75 -26.95 30.78
C GLU A 647 8.43 -27.58 32.15
N SER A 648 9.44 -28.15 32.82
CA SER A 648 9.27 -28.67 34.19
C SER A 648 8.91 -27.58 35.21
N ALA A 649 9.47 -26.36 35.05
CA ALA A 649 9.16 -25.22 35.89
C ALA A 649 7.74 -24.68 35.64
N ALA A 650 7.32 -24.59 34.38
CA ALA A 650 5.98 -24.21 33.97
C ALA A 650 4.93 -25.19 34.52
N ARG A 651 5.18 -26.50 34.45
CA ARG A 651 4.28 -27.53 35.04
C ARG A 651 4.15 -27.38 36.55
N ARG A 652 5.24 -27.09 37.25
CA ARG A 652 5.22 -26.82 38.71
C ARG A 652 4.48 -25.52 39.04
N ALA A 653 4.64 -24.47 38.23
CA ALA A 653 3.92 -23.21 38.41
C ALA A 653 2.41 -23.38 38.17
N ALA A 654 2.01 -24.11 37.11
CA ALA A 654 0.63 -24.45 36.82
C ALA A 654 -0.01 -25.25 37.96
N ALA A 655 0.69 -26.27 38.49
CA ALA A 655 0.22 -27.06 39.62
C ALA A 655 0.00 -26.20 40.88
N LYS A 656 0.92 -25.26 41.17
CA LYS A 656 0.77 -24.31 42.28
C LYS A 656 -0.44 -23.39 42.08
N LEU A 657 -0.62 -22.84 40.87
CA LEU A 657 -1.74 -21.96 40.53
C LEU A 657 -3.10 -22.66 40.67
N LEU A 658 -3.20 -23.91 40.22
CA LEU A 658 -4.42 -24.72 40.37
C LEU A 658 -4.71 -25.05 41.84
N CYS A 659 -3.68 -25.32 42.64
CA CYS A 659 -3.85 -25.54 44.08
C CYS A 659 -4.32 -24.26 44.78
N THR A 660 -3.74 -23.10 44.45
CA THR A 660 -4.16 -21.81 45.02
C THR A 660 -5.60 -21.46 44.62
N HIS A 661 -5.95 -21.64 43.35
CA HIS A 661 -7.30 -21.42 42.84
C HIS A 661 -8.33 -22.29 43.57
N ARG A 662 -8.05 -23.60 43.69
CA ARG A 662 -8.90 -24.55 44.43
C ARG A 662 -9.11 -24.11 45.89
N ASN A 663 -8.06 -23.66 46.56
CA ASN A 663 -8.15 -23.20 47.94
C ASN A 663 -9.00 -21.92 48.08
N PHE A 664 -8.89 -20.98 47.13
CA PHE A 664 -9.74 -19.79 47.09
C PHE A 664 -11.21 -20.14 46.82
N VAL A 665 -11.49 -21.08 45.91
CA VAL A 665 -12.86 -21.59 45.66
C VAL A 665 -13.45 -22.19 46.94
N HIS A 666 -12.70 -23.04 47.63
CA HIS A 666 -13.16 -23.63 48.89
C HIS A 666 -13.40 -22.58 49.98
N ALA A 667 -12.51 -21.59 50.10
CA ALA A 667 -12.67 -20.49 51.05
C ALA A 667 -13.90 -19.62 50.76
N ALA A 668 -14.21 -19.36 49.48
CA ALA A 668 -15.41 -18.64 49.07
C ALA A 668 -16.69 -19.43 49.41
N LEU A 669 -16.71 -20.74 49.14
CA LEU A 669 -17.85 -21.61 49.45
C LEU A 669 -18.10 -21.78 50.96
N SER A 670 -17.06 -21.68 51.80
CA SER A 670 -17.22 -21.71 53.27
C SER A 670 -17.80 -20.42 53.85
N VAL A 671 -17.68 -19.29 53.15
CA VAL A 671 -18.21 -17.99 53.60
C VAL A 671 -19.69 -17.82 53.26
N ASP A 672 -20.21 -18.54 52.26
CA ASP A 672 -21.64 -18.56 51.90
C ASP A 672 -22.49 -19.53 52.76
N MET A 673 -21.87 -20.30 53.67
CA MET A 673 -22.51 -21.30 54.53
C MET A 673 -22.65 -20.86 56.00
N ASP A 674 -22.06 -19.72 56.37
CA ASP A 674 -22.26 -19.00 57.64
C ASP A 674 -23.11 -17.74 57.39
#